data_AF-A0A5C7EFN4-F1
#
_entry.id   AF-A0A5C7EFN4-F1
#
_cell.length_a   1.000
_cell.length_b   1.000
_cell.length_c   1.000
_cell.angle_alpha   90.00
_cell.angle_beta   90.00
_cell.angle_gamma   90.00
#
_symmetry.space_group_name_H-M   'P 1'
#
loop_
_entity.id
_entity.type
_entity.pdbx_description
1 polymer ?
#
loop_
_entity_poly.entity_id
_entity_poly.type
_entity_poly.pdbx_seq_one_letter_code
_entity_poly.pdbx_strand_id
1 'polypeptide(L)'
;MNEQEHIDWSKTTFDGSRREQLKRWRALSLRERLEALDRLTAHAERTRQAASRAEGQQVREPQPSYSSGRGRNEIVLHGCTPTPLASYLKALAVLRLTAEQAADPDATGFWRNDVFVLRTRLNEGELLEFFLQRYQPTPIVAPWNGGSGFFLKDNQEGVRALEGSRAGRFETYRAAIACARATLMQFNLTESPKNEQKAAFLAALRSHAQEPLLRWLDAAVILADEGPAYPPLLGTGGNDGRLDFTNNFMQRLKDVFDVTVGELRPEAGELLRTALFGSPSATLVERAIGQFSPGSAGGPNAASGFEGAARINPWDFILMLEGAVLLAASAARRLESSSAAVLSAPFTVRSRLATGGTTAFGDDTEARGEIWMPLWPSPICIEEVLSLFAEGRAALGTRPARDGLDFARAVARLGVDRGIAAFQRYAFVMRSGKAFLATPLSRLAVRRNPQADLIDELEQREWLAYVQRHARDDKAPNAFRAAAARLDAALFALTQNSGRTVVQEVLRQLGRIEALCATSPKTREAIRFPVPTLSSEWVSRADDASPEFRIALALAGLSLPVKENGKSRYLRMRPHLAPVALDASSWDDNSRLACWGIGPLTRNLAAVLHRRRLEAVRLNAEGELLRSRTGATLADVRLFLDGQTDDRRIAELLAGLACADLGQVAQPEVSEVVPPLPAYALLKPFFTSESLLRAIKVDGREWLPPDRSLRLPAEIPARLASSDVSAALEIAWQCLRALGVKLPGRRPPRAAGVDGPRLLAALTIPLTFTETGRLMRWLDLTPESESPEEFLEHTA
;
A
#
# COMPACT_ATOMS: atom_id res chain seq x y z
N MET A 1 -55.28 28.90 24.92
CA MET A 1 -54.60 27.75 25.56
C MET A 1 -53.23 27.64 24.90
N ASN A 2 -52.24 28.25 25.53
CA ASN A 2 -50.85 28.35 25.07
C ASN A 2 -50.08 27.18 25.66
N GLU A 3 -49.40 26.38 24.83
CA GLU A 3 -48.16 25.67 25.19
C GLU A 3 -47.45 25.28 23.88
N GLN A 4 -46.57 26.16 23.41
CA GLN A 4 -45.55 25.82 22.42
C GLN A 4 -44.46 25.05 23.16
N GLU A 5 -44.26 23.77 22.82
CA GLU A 5 -43.10 23.01 23.28
C GLU A 5 -41.82 23.72 22.83
N HIS A 6 -41.04 24.19 23.80
CA HIS A 6 -39.78 24.86 23.56
C HIS A 6 -38.75 23.84 23.05
N ILE A 7 -38.53 23.81 21.73
CA ILE A 7 -37.49 22.99 21.11
C ILE A 7 -36.13 23.51 21.61
N ASP A 8 -35.43 22.67 22.37
CA ASP A 8 -34.07 22.95 22.80
C ASP A 8 -33.09 22.69 21.65
N TRP A 9 -32.82 23.74 20.87
CA TRP A 9 -31.91 23.73 19.73
C TRP A 9 -30.49 23.27 20.09
N SER A 10 -30.08 23.33 21.36
CA SER A 10 -28.76 22.83 21.78
C SER A 10 -28.62 21.31 21.59
N LYS A 11 -29.74 20.56 21.54
CA LYS A 11 -29.78 19.09 21.35
C LYS A 11 -29.80 18.65 19.87
N THR A 12 -30.03 19.58 18.95
CA THR A 12 -30.06 19.31 17.50
C THR A 12 -28.67 19.31 16.85
N THR A 13 -27.66 19.79 17.57
CA THR A 13 -26.26 19.68 17.15
C THR A 13 -25.70 18.29 17.45
N PHE A 14 -24.71 17.82 16.68
CA PHE A 14 -24.06 16.53 16.91
C PHE A 14 -23.51 16.41 18.35
N ASP A 15 -22.89 17.48 18.86
CA ASP A 15 -22.37 17.53 20.23
C ASP A 15 -23.49 17.51 21.29
N GLY A 16 -24.62 18.15 21.02
CA GLY A 16 -25.81 18.12 21.87
C GLY A 16 -26.45 16.74 21.94
N SER A 17 -26.63 16.10 20.78
CA SER A 17 -27.14 14.73 20.65
C SER A 17 -26.22 13.72 21.34
N ARG A 18 -24.89 13.85 21.15
CA ARG A 18 -23.90 12.99 21.79
C ARG A 18 -23.87 13.14 23.31
N ARG A 19 -23.95 14.38 23.83
CA ARG A 19 -24.04 14.62 25.27
C ARG A 19 -25.31 14.02 25.86
N GLU A 20 -26.44 14.08 25.15
CA GLU A 20 -27.67 13.44 25.63
C GLU A 20 -27.69 11.94 25.50
N GLN A 21 -27.08 11.38 24.45
CA GLN A 21 -26.84 9.94 24.38
C GLN A 21 -25.99 9.48 25.56
N LEU A 22 -24.89 10.19 25.88
CA LEU A 22 -24.04 9.84 27.02
C LEU A 22 -24.77 9.97 28.38
N LYS A 23 -25.64 10.97 28.55
CA LYS A 23 -26.48 11.10 29.75
C LYS A 23 -27.51 9.97 29.84
N ARG A 24 -28.18 9.62 28.73
CA ARG A 24 -29.10 8.47 28.65
C ARG A 24 -28.38 7.16 28.96
N TRP A 25 -27.20 6.95 28.40
CA TRP A 25 -26.37 5.77 28.66
C TRP A 25 -25.93 5.69 30.12
N ARG A 26 -25.59 6.83 30.76
CA ARG A 26 -25.29 6.90 32.19
C ARG A 26 -26.50 6.58 33.08
N ALA A 27 -27.72 6.90 32.63
CA ALA A 27 -28.96 6.65 33.35
C ALA A 27 -29.43 5.18 33.29
N LEU A 28 -28.94 4.39 32.31
CA LEU A 28 -29.26 2.97 32.22
C LEU A 28 -28.58 2.17 33.35
N SER A 29 -29.34 1.28 33.97
CA SER A 29 -28.85 0.30 34.92
C SER A 29 -27.90 -0.71 34.26
N LEU A 30 -27.06 -1.37 35.05
CA LEU A 30 -26.14 -2.41 34.55
C LEU A 30 -26.89 -3.53 33.80
N ARG A 31 -28.09 -3.87 34.27
CA ARG A 31 -28.96 -4.88 33.66
C ARG A 31 -29.44 -4.47 32.27
N GLU A 32 -29.91 -3.23 32.10
CA GLU A 32 -30.37 -2.72 30.81
C GLU A 32 -29.24 -2.59 29.79
N ARG A 33 -28.01 -2.28 30.26
CA ARG A 33 -26.82 -2.26 29.40
C ARG A 33 -26.45 -3.66 28.91
N LEU A 34 -26.54 -4.67 29.77
CA LEU A 34 -26.28 -6.06 29.39
C LEU A 34 -27.35 -6.58 28.42
N GLU A 35 -28.62 -6.28 28.66
CA GLU A 35 -29.71 -6.67 27.74
C GLU A 35 -29.60 -5.99 26.36
N ALA A 36 -29.12 -4.74 26.30
CA ALA A 36 -28.85 -4.06 25.04
C ALA A 36 -27.66 -4.69 24.27
N LEU A 37 -26.65 -5.15 25.01
CA LEU A 37 -25.46 -5.82 24.44
C LEU A 37 -25.81 -7.22 23.93
N ASP A 38 -26.66 -7.95 24.64
CA ASP A 38 -27.20 -9.24 24.19
C ASP A 38 -28.05 -9.10 22.93
N ARG A 39 -28.89 -8.05 22.84
CA ARG A 39 -29.68 -7.76 21.62
C ARG A 39 -28.80 -7.41 20.42
N LEU A 40 -27.73 -6.65 20.63
CA LEU A 40 -26.76 -6.31 19.59
C LEU A 40 -25.97 -7.55 19.13
N THR A 41 -25.60 -8.43 20.06
CA THR A 41 -24.90 -9.69 19.76
C THR A 41 -25.82 -10.63 18.97
N ALA A 42 -27.08 -10.79 19.38
CA ALA A 42 -28.08 -11.58 18.67
C ALA A 42 -28.48 -10.98 17.31
N HIS A 43 -28.33 -9.67 17.13
CA HIS A 43 -28.51 -9.02 15.82
C HIS A 43 -27.30 -9.28 14.92
N ALA A 44 -26.08 -9.13 15.44
CA ALA A 44 -24.84 -9.41 14.72
C ALA A 44 -24.73 -10.88 14.28
N GLU A 45 -25.16 -11.83 15.12
CA GLU A 45 -25.22 -13.26 14.76
C GLU A 45 -26.26 -13.55 13.67
N ARG A 46 -27.43 -12.88 13.69
CA ARG A 46 -28.42 -12.99 12.61
C ARG A 46 -27.89 -12.43 11.29
N THR A 47 -27.17 -11.31 11.32
CA THR A 47 -26.54 -10.75 10.13
C THR A 47 -25.42 -11.64 9.61
N ARG A 48 -24.65 -12.28 10.50
CA ARG A 48 -23.58 -13.23 10.15
C ARG A 48 -24.12 -14.53 9.56
N GLN A 49 -25.25 -15.03 10.07
CA GLN A 49 -25.96 -16.19 9.51
C GLN A 49 -26.64 -15.88 8.16
N ALA A 50 -27.10 -14.65 7.95
CA ALA A 50 -27.60 -14.19 6.65
C ALA A 50 -26.46 -14.10 5.61
N ALA A 51 -25.27 -13.65 6.02
CA ALA A 51 -24.08 -13.61 5.18
C ALA A 51 -23.52 -15.01 4.86
N SER A 52 -23.50 -15.94 5.82
CA SER A 52 -22.98 -17.30 5.59
C SER A 52 -23.87 -18.16 4.69
N ARG A 53 -25.19 -17.89 4.65
CA ARG A 53 -26.11 -18.53 3.69
C ARG A 53 -25.88 -18.08 2.25
N ALA A 54 -25.24 -16.93 2.02
CA ALA A 54 -24.92 -16.42 0.68
C ALA A 54 -23.66 -17.06 0.07
N GLU A 55 -22.76 -17.63 0.89
CA GLU A 55 -21.48 -18.20 0.42
C GLU A 55 -21.56 -19.70 0.05
N GLY A 56 -22.67 -20.39 0.36
CA GLY A 56 -22.79 -21.85 0.28
C GLY A 56 -23.53 -22.45 -0.92
N GLN A 57 -24.06 -21.66 -1.87
CA GLN A 57 -24.85 -22.20 -2.99
C GLN A 57 -24.22 -21.93 -4.36
N GLN A 58 -23.69 -23.01 -4.98
CA GLN A 58 -23.39 -23.06 -6.40
C GLN A 58 -24.66 -22.82 -7.23
N VAL A 59 -24.58 -21.78 -8.07
CA VAL A 59 -25.30 -21.51 -9.32
C VAL A 59 -26.49 -22.43 -9.66
N ARG A 60 -27.68 -21.99 -9.25
CA ARG A 60 -28.89 -21.98 -10.08
C ARG A 60 -29.86 -21.00 -9.44
N GLU A 61 -29.97 -19.79 -10.00
CA GLU A 61 -30.88 -18.75 -9.50
C GLU A 61 -32.34 -19.21 -9.62
N PRO A 62 -33.11 -19.32 -8.51
CA PRO A 62 -34.54 -19.18 -8.58
C PRO A 62 -34.86 -17.69 -8.46
N GLN A 63 -35.49 -17.12 -9.49
CA GLN A 63 -36.07 -15.77 -9.41
C GLN A 63 -36.99 -15.67 -8.18
N PRO A 64 -36.72 -14.76 -7.22
CA PRO A 64 -37.72 -14.40 -6.23
C PRO A 64 -38.62 -13.34 -6.86
N SER A 65 -39.76 -13.78 -7.39
CA SER A 65 -40.87 -12.90 -7.71
C SER A 65 -41.48 -12.35 -6.41
N TYR A 66 -41.03 -11.18 -5.98
CA TYR A 66 -41.84 -10.32 -5.12
C TYR A 66 -42.39 -9.18 -5.98
N SER A 67 -43.57 -9.42 -6.52
CA SER A 67 -44.39 -8.40 -7.18
C SER A 67 -45.09 -7.53 -6.14
N SER A 68 -44.73 -6.26 -6.04
CA SER A 68 -45.67 -5.13 -6.14
C SER A 68 -44.97 -3.78 -5.93
N GLY A 69 -44.97 -2.96 -6.99
CA GLY A 69 -44.60 -1.54 -6.92
C GLY A 69 -43.83 -1.04 -8.15
N ARG A 70 -44.54 -0.75 -9.25
CA ARG A 70 -44.09 -0.11 -10.51
C ARG A 70 -42.67 -0.49 -10.99
N GLY A 71 -42.61 -1.31 -12.05
CA GLY A 71 -41.36 -1.77 -12.67
C GLY A 71 -40.36 -0.63 -12.87
N ARG A 72 -39.22 -0.72 -12.20
CA ARG A 72 -38.08 0.16 -12.42
C ARG A 72 -37.24 -0.42 -13.55
N ASN A 73 -36.81 0.42 -14.47
CA ASN A 73 -35.90 0.06 -15.54
C ASN A 73 -34.46 0.10 -15.03
N GLU A 74 -33.63 -0.82 -15.52
CA GLU A 74 -32.17 -0.71 -15.42
C GLU A 74 -31.63 -0.20 -16.75
N ILE A 75 -31.07 1.01 -16.73
CA ILE A 75 -30.45 1.65 -17.89
C ILE A 75 -28.93 1.52 -17.73
N VAL A 76 -28.30 0.80 -18.65
CA VAL A 76 -26.84 0.63 -18.67
C VAL A 76 -26.21 1.82 -19.41
N LEU A 77 -25.42 2.63 -18.68
CA LEU A 77 -24.81 3.84 -19.21
C LEU A 77 -23.37 3.52 -19.67
N HIS A 78 -23.23 2.98 -20.88
CA HIS A 78 -21.93 2.60 -21.44
C HIS A 78 -20.92 3.75 -21.58
N GLY A 79 -21.38 5.00 -21.64
CA GLY A 79 -20.51 6.18 -21.60
C GLY A 79 -19.99 6.53 -20.19
N CYS A 80 -20.55 5.93 -19.13
CA CYS A 80 -20.24 6.19 -17.74
C CYS A 80 -19.41 5.04 -17.15
N THR A 81 -18.09 5.11 -17.30
CA THR A 81 -17.13 4.11 -16.80
C THR A 81 -16.36 4.60 -15.57
N PRO A 82 -15.75 3.72 -14.77
CA PRO A 82 -14.91 4.11 -13.65
C PRO A 82 -13.68 4.92 -14.04
N THR A 83 -13.20 4.81 -15.29
CA THR A 83 -12.03 5.53 -15.85
C THR A 83 -12.34 6.01 -17.28
N PRO A 84 -12.04 7.27 -17.65
CA PRO A 84 -11.31 8.29 -16.87
C PRO A 84 -12.18 8.95 -15.78
N LEU A 85 -11.56 9.77 -14.90
CA LEU A 85 -12.25 10.43 -13.79
C LEU A 85 -13.46 11.25 -14.24
N ALA A 86 -13.38 11.88 -15.42
CA ALA A 86 -14.51 12.58 -16.04
C ALA A 86 -15.77 11.69 -16.18
N SER A 87 -15.58 10.42 -16.59
CA SER A 87 -16.68 9.47 -16.80
C SER A 87 -17.29 9.00 -15.48
N TYR A 88 -16.47 8.84 -14.45
CA TYR A 88 -16.96 8.56 -13.10
C TYR A 88 -17.82 9.70 -12.56
N LEU A 89 -17.34 10.95 -12.67
CA LEU A 89 -18.09 12.12 -12.20
C LEU A 89 -19.40 12.31 -12.97
N LYS A 90 -19.37 12.12 -14.29
CA LYS A 90 -20.57 12.10 -15.12
C LYS A 90 -21.60 11.08 -14.62
N ALA A 91 -21.18 9.88 -14.24
CA ALA A 91 -22.08 8.86 -13.68
C ALA A 91 -22.82 9.36 -12.43
N LEU A 92 -22.08 10.02 -11.52
CA LEU A 92 -22.67 10.62 -10.32
C LEU A 92 -23.67 11.74 -10.66
N ALA A 93 -23.35 12.56 -11.66
CA ALA A 93 -24.24 13.62 -12.10
C ALA A 93 -25.55 13.07 -12.65
N VAL A 94 -25.50 11.99 -13.43
CA VAL A 94 -26.69 11.35 -13.97
C VAL A 94 -27.60 10.84 -12.85
N LEU A 95 -27.03 10.18 -11.84
CA LEU A 95 -27.79 9.74 -10.66
C LEU A 95 -28.43 10.94 -9.94
N ARG A 96 -27.63 11.96 -9.60
CA ARG A 96 -28.10 13.14 -8.86
C ARG A 96 -29.20 13.88 -9.62
N LEU A 97 -28.97 14.21 -10.88
CA LEU A 97 -29.91 15.00 -11.69
C LEU A 97 -31.21 14.23 -11.96
N THR A 98 -31.13 12.89 -12.10
CA THR A 98 -32.34 12.06 -12.21
C THR A 98 -33.16 12.10 -10.93
N ALA A 99 -32.50 11.96 -9.77
CA ALA A 99 -33.15 12.01 -8.47
C ALA A 99 -33.75 13.39 -8.16
N GLU A 100 -33.01 14.46 -8.43
CA GLU A 100 -33.38 15.82 -8.05
C GLU A 100 -34.36 16.48 -9.03
N GLN A 101 -34.24 16.22 -10.34
CA GLN A 101 -34.92 17.01 -11.38
C GLN A 101 -35.80 16.19 -12.32
N ALA A 102 -35.63 14.87 -12.42
CA ALA A 102 -36.36 14.04 -13.39
C ALA A 102 -37.63 13.38 -12.82
N ALA A 103 -38.08 13.82 -11.64
CA ALA A 103 -39.26 13.31 -10.93
C ALA A 103 -39.16 11.83 -10.49
N ASP A 104 -37.95 11.34 -10.23
CA ASP A 104 -37.71 10.02 -9.62
C ASP A 104 -36.73 10.11 -8.44
N PRO A 105 -37.16 10.65 -7.28
CA PRO A 105 -36.31 10.84 -6.11
C PRO A 105 -35.74 9.53 -5.56
N ASP A 106 -36.37 8.39 -5.87
CA ASP A 106 -35.89 7.08 -5.43
C ASP A 106 -34.88 6.46 -6.42
N ALA A 107 -34.41 7.20 -7.43
CA ALA A 107 -33.42 6.69 -8.38
C ALA A 107 -32.18 6.18 -7.66
N THR A 108 -31.68 5.03 -8.08
CA THR A 108 -30.49 4.39 -7.49
C THR A 108 -29.47 4.08 -8.58
N GLY A 109 -28.20 4.05 -8.22
CA GLY A 109 -27.12 3.74 -9.16
C GLY A 109 -26.10 2.76 -8.57
N PHE A 110 -25.44 1.99 -9.44
CA PHE A 110 -24.39 1.05 -9.05
C PHE A 110 -23.45 0.71 -10.21
N TRP A 111 -22.30 0.12 -9.87
CA TRP A 111 -21.30 -0.30 -10.85
C TRP A 111 -21.45 -1.80 -11.15
N ARG A 112 -21.57 -2.14 -12.44
CA ARG A 112 -21.62 -3.52 -12.92
C ARG A 112 -20.79 -3.64 -14.18
N ASN A 113 -19.84 -4.58 -14.22
CA ASN A 113 -18.99 -4.83 -15.40
C ASN A 113 -18.35 -3.55 -15.99
N ASP A 114 -17.74 -2.73 -15.14
CA ASP A 114 -17.07 -1.47 -15.52
C ASP A 114 -17.96 -0.38 -16.16
N VAL A 115 -19.27 -0.49 -15.99
CA VAL A 115 -20.23 0.55 -16.39
C VAL A 115 -21.17 0.91 -15.25
N PHE A 116 -21.63 2.15 -15.25
CA PHE A 116 -22.65 2.59 -14.30
C PHE A 116 -24.04 2.18 -14.78
N VAL A 117 -24.83 1.61 -13.88
CA VAL A 117 -26.21 1.23 -14.13
C VAL A 117 -27.12 2.14 -13.31
N LEU A 118 -28.02 2.83 -13.99
CA LEU A 118 -29.06 3.65 -13.37
C LEU A 118 -30.34 2.82 -13.25
N ARG A 119 -30.85 2.66 -12.04
CA ARG A 119 -32.15 2.04 -11.78
C ARG A 119 -33.17 3.12 -11.44
N THR A 120 -34.10 3.36 -12.36
CA THR A 120 -35.04 4.49 -12.35
C THR A 120 -36.42 4.07 -12.90
N ARG A 121 -37.45 4.86 -12.63
CA ARG A 121 -38.77 4.72 -13.25
C ARG A 121 -38.78 5.13 -14.74
N LEU A 122 -37.80 5.92 -15.17
CA LEU A 122 -37.68 6.38 -16.56
C LEU A 122 -37.16 5.27 -17.46
N ASN A 123 -37.57 5.26 -18.72
CA ASN A 123 -36.90 4.50 -19.77
C ASN A 123 -35.77 5.32 -20.43
N GLU A 124 -35.02 4.71 -21.35
CA GLU A 124 -33.90 5.35 -22.04
C GLU A 124 -34.29 6.65 -22.77
N GLY A 125 -35.43 6.64 -23.47
CA GLY A 125 -35.93 7.78 -24.22
C GLY A 125 -36.37 8.92 -23.30
N GLU A 126 -37.06 8.60 -22.21
CA GLU A 126 -37.50 9.58 -21.20
C GLU A 126 -36.31 10.21 -20.46
N LEU A 127 -35.23 9.44 -20.24
CA LEU A 127 -33.98 9.94 -19.67
C LEU A 127 -33.31 10.95 -20.61
N LEU A 128 -33.23 10.63 -21.91
CA LEU A 128 -32.70 11.56 -22.93
C LEU A 128 -33.56 12.83 -23.01
N GLU A 129 -34.88 12.68 -23.06
CA GLU A 129 -35.81 13.80 -23.10
C GLU A 129 -35.67 14.69 -21.86
N PHE A 130 -35.48 14.11 -20.67
CA PHE A 130 -35.21 14.86 -19.44
C PHE A 130 -33.99 15.78 -19.61
N PHE A 131 -32.84 15.25 -20.01
CA PHE A 131 -31.63 16.06 -20.16
C PHE A 131 -31.74 17.12 -21.24
N LEU A 132 -32.45 16.82 -22.32
CA LEU A 132 -32.63 17.75 -23.44
C LEU A 132 -33.63 18.87 -23.09
N GLN A 133 -34.77 18.54 -22.50
CA GLN A 133 -35.89 19.47 -22.35
C GLN A 133 -36.02 20.07 -20.95
N ARG A 134 -35.69 19.33 -19.89
CA ARG A 134 -36.04 19.69 -18.51
C ARG A 134 -34.85 20.00 -17.60
N TYR A 135 -33.66 19.50 -17.91
CA TYR A 135 -32.44 19.72 -17.13
C TYR A 135 -32.16 21.22 -16.88
N GLN A 136 -31.93 21.55 -15.62
CA GLN A 136 -31.54 22.87 -15.15
C GLN A 136 -30.12 22.82 -14.59
N PRO A 137 -29.16 23.55 -15.18
CA PRO A 137 -27.77 23.49 -14.74
C PRO A 137 -27.55 24.05 -13.33
N THR A 138 -26.69 23.39 -12.55
CA THR A 138 -26.23 23.94 -11.26
C THR A 138 -25.41 25.21 -11.50
N PRO A 139 -25.60 26.29 -10.71
CA PRO A 139 -24.81 27.51 -10.85
C PRO A 139 -23.36 27.31 -10.44
N ILE A 140 -22.49 27.05 -11.41
CA ILE A 140 -21.05 26.87 -11.24
C ILE A 140 -20.33 28.17 -11.64
N VAL A 141 -19.96 28.97 -10.65
CA VAL A 141 -19.30 30.28 -10.86
C VAL A 141 -18.11 30.45 -9.91
N ALA A 142 -17.05 31.13 -10.37
CA ALA A 142 -15.87 31.42 -9.55
C ALA A 142 -15.47 32.90 -9.63
N PRO A 143 -16.28 33.85 -9.11
CA PRO A 143 -15.97 35.29 -9.16
C PRO A 143 -14.67 35.68 -8.42
N TRP A 144 -14.00 34.74 -7.77
CA TRP A 144 -12.69 34.93 -7.15
C TRP A 144 -11.50 34.57 -8.07
N ASN A 145 -11.75 34.08 -9.29
CA ASN A 145 -10.71 33.71 -10.28
C ASN A 145 -10.61 34.77 -11.40
N GLY A 146 -9.39 35.13 -11.79
CA GLY A 146 -9.10 36.08 -12.87
C GLY A 146 -9.27 35.54 -14.31
N GLY A 147 -10.06 34.49 -14.50
CA GLY A 147 -10.44 33.94 -15.82
C GLY A 147 -11.91 33.47 -15.86
N SER A 148 -12.68 33.83 -14.84
CA SER A 148 -14.04 33.36 -14.59
C SER A 148 -15.09 34.03 -15.46
N GLY A 149 -14.76 35.17 -16.08
CA GLY A 149 -15.67 35.96 -16.90
C GLY A 149 -16.30 37.14 -16.14
N PHE A 150 -15.93 37.36 -14.88
CA PHE A 150 -16.47 38.45 -14.06
C PHE A 150 -15.68 39.76 -14.19
N PHE A 151 -14.41 39.71 -14.59
CA PHE A 151 -13.53 40.87 -14.69
C PHE A 151 -13.31 41.34 -16.13
N LEU A 152 -12.94 42.61 -16.33
CA LEU A 152 -12.82 43.24 -17.65
C LEU A 152 -11.83 42.54 -18.59
N LYS A 153 -10.77 41.93 -18.04
CA LYS A 153 -9.74 41.21 -18.79
C LYS A 153 -10.13 39.77 -19.13
N ASP A 154 -11.26 39.28 -18.61
CA ASP A 154 -11.70 37.91 -18.79
C ASP A 154 -12.50 37.74 -20.08
N ASN A 155 -12.57 36.50 -20.59
CA ASN A 155 -13.59 36.16 -21.58
C ASN A 155 -14.98 36.15 -20.90
N GLN A 156 -15.79 37.17 -21.14
CA GLN A 156 -17.11 37.34 -20.53
C GLN A 156 -18.25 36.69 -21.34
N GLU A 157 -17.94 35.98 -22.43
CA GLU A 157 -18.92 35.44 -23.36
C GLU A 157 -19.90 34.45 -22.70
N GLY A 158 -19.39 33.61 -21.78
CA GLY A 158 -20.22 32.68 -21.00
C GLY A 158 -21.12 33.39 -20.00
N VAL A 159 -20.52 34.17 -19.09
CA VAL A 159 -21.23 34.88 -18.01
C VAL A 159 -22.32 35.81 -18.56
N ARG A 160 -21.98 36.68 -19.53
CA ARG A 160 -22.94 37.66 -20.08
C ARG A 160 -24.12 36.98 -20.76
N ALA A 161 -23.88 35.84 -21.44
CA ALA A 161 -24.94 35.15 -22.17
C ALA A 161 -25.96 34.49 -21.23
N LEU A 162 -25.50 33.90 -20.12
CA LEU A 162 -26.39 33.36 -19.10
C LEU A 162 -27.07 34.46 -18.28
N GLU A 163 -26.36 35.55 -17.97
CA GLU A 163 -26.91 36.72 -17.28
C GLU A 163 -28.07 37.36 -18.06
N GLY A 164 -27.93 37.50 -19.38
CA GLY A 164 -28.96 38.05 -20.28
C GLY A 164 -30.01 37.04 -20.75
N SER A 165 -29.92 35.78 -20.33
CA SER A 165 -30.85 34.72 -20.75
C SER A 165 -32.28 34.97 -20.26
N ARG A 166 -33.29 34.59 -21.07
CA ARG A 166 -34.70 34.57 -20.65
C ARG A 166 -35.25 33.16 -20.41
N ALA A 167 -34.45 32.13 -20.68
CA ALA A 167 -34.88 30.75 -20.52
C ALA A 167 -35.06 30.40 -19.04
N GLY A 168 -36.14 29.68 -18.71
CA GLY A 168 -36.44 29.25 -17.34
C GLY A 168 -35.33 28.38 -16.73
N ARG A 169 -34.72 27.49 -17.53
CA ARG A 169 -33.66 26.56 -17.07
C ARG A 169 -32.41 27.24 -16.49
N PHE A 170 -32.17 28.52 -16.78
CA PHE A 170 -31.01 29.27 -16.30
C PHE A 170 -31.37 30.27 -15.19
N GLU A 171 -32.57 30.22 -14.63
CA GLU A 171 -33.02 31.15 -13.58
C GLU A 171 -32.14 31.13 -12.33
N THR A 172 -31.86 29.94 -11.80
CA THR A 172 -30.94 29.75 -10.67
C THR A 172 -29.52 30.23 -10.99
N TYR A 173 -29.09 30.07 -12.25
CA TYR A 173 -27.81 30.57 -12.74
C TYR A 173 -27.74 32.10 -12.76
N ARG A 174 -28.80 32.76 -13.24
CA ARG A 174 -28.91 34.23 -13.21
C ARG A 174 -28.88 34.76 -11.79
N ALA A 175 -29.61 34.13 -10.87
CA ALA A 175 -29.62 34.50 -9.46
C ALA A 175 -28.21 34.39 -8.84
N ALA A 176 -27.47 33.33 -9.15
CA ALA A 176 -26.11 33.15 -8.67
C ALA A 176 -25.12 34.18 -9.24
N ILE A 177 -25.21 34.52 -10.54
CA ILE A 177 -24.40 35.59 -11.16
C ILE A 177 -24.71 36.95 -10.51
N ALA A 178 -26.00 37.25 -10.28
CA ALA A 178 -26.41 38.49 -9.61
C ALA A 178 -25.86 38.58 -8.18
N CYS A 179 -25.94 37.50 -7.41
CA CYS A 179 -25.36 37.41 -6.06
C CYS A 179 -23.83 37.62 -6.08
N ALA A 180 -23.13 37.01 -7.03
CA ALA A 180 -21.70 37.19 -7.22
C ALA A 180 -21.34 38.65 -7.56
N ARG A 181 -22.07 39.29 -8.48
CA ARG A 181 -21.85 40.70 -8.84
C ARG A 181 -22.13 41.65 -7.68
N ALA A 182 -23.23 41.44 -6.95
CA ALA A 182 -23.56 42.25 -5.78
C ALA A 182 -22.45 42.17 -4.72
N THR A 183 -21.90 40.97 -4.48
CA THR A 183 -20.79 40.77 -3.54
C THR A 183 -19.50 41.43 -4.04
N LEU A 184 -19.19 41.37 -5.34
CA LEU A 184 -18.04 42.07 -5.93
C LEU A 184 -18.14 43.59 -5.78
N MET A 185 -19.35 44.14 -5.97
CA MET A 185 -19.64 45.57 -5.78
C MET A 185 -19.46 45.98 -4.31
N GLN A 186 -19.95 45.19 -3.37
CA GLN A 186 -19.80 45.44 -1.93
C GLN A 186 -18.31 45.57 -1.51
N PHE A 187 -17.43 44.78 -2.13
CA PHE A 187 -15.99 44.78 -1.87
C PHE A 187 -15.19 45.75 -2.78
N ASN A 188 -15.86 46.47 -3.69
CA ASN A 188 -15.24 47.34 -4.70
C ASN A 188 -14.15 46.63 -5.54
N LEU A 189 -14.39 45.36 -5.90
CA LEU A 189 -13.43 44.54 -6.63
C LEU A 189 -13.55 44.72 -8.14
N THR A 190 -12.49 45.23 -8.77
CA THR A 190 -12.37 45.34 -10.25
C THR A 190 -11.45 44.28 -10.86
N GLU A 191 -10.68 43.58 -10.03
CA GLU A 191 -9.85 42.43 -10.37
C GLU A 191 -10.05 41.31 -9.33
N SER A 192 -9.55 40.10 -9.65
CA SER A 192 -9.68 38.95 -8.75
C SER A 192 -9.06 39.23 -7.38
N PRO A 193 -9.78 38.97 -6.27
CA PRO A 193 -9.30 39.24 -4.92
C PRO A 193 -8.09 38.37 -4.56
N LYS A 194 -7.19 38.91 -3.73
CA LYS A 194 -5.94 38.26 -3.31
C LYS A 194 -5.88 38.12 -1.79
N ASN A 195 -5.13 37.12 -1.31
CA ASN A 195 -4.78 36.93 0.11
C ASN A 195 -6.00 37.05 1.05
N GLU A 196 -5.88 37.85 2.12
CA GLU A 196 -6.92 38.06 3.13
C GLU A 196 -8.22 38.62 2.52
N GLN A 197 -8.13 39.49 1.50
CA GLN A 197 -9.30 40.00 0.80
C GLN A 197 -10.06 38.88 0.08
N LYS A 198 -9.36 37.86 -0.43
CA LYS A 198 -9.99 36.67 -1.02
C LYS A 198 -10.74 35.87 0.03
N ALA A 199 -10.17 35.68 1.23
CA ALA A 199 -10.82 34.98 2.32
C ALA A 199 -12.10 35.69 2.79
N ALA A 200 -12.03 37.01 3.01
CA ALA A 200 -13.18 37.83 3.40
C ALA A 200 -14.27 37.85 2.32
N PHE A 201 -13.90 37.98 1.05
CA PHE A 201 -14.82 37.92 -0.08
C PHE A 201 -15.55 36.57 -0.16
N LEU A 202 -14.81 35.46 -0.04
CA LEU A 202 -15.40 34.11 -0.08
C LEU A 202 -16.37 33.87 1.09
N ALA A 203 -16.04 34.36 2.28
CA ALA A 203 -16.93 34.29 3.45
C ALA A 203 -18.25 35.07 3.22
N ALA A 204 -18.15 36.29 2.66
CA ALA A 204 -19.33 37.11 2.34
C ALA A 204 -20.17 36.51 1.19
N LEU A 205 -19.52 35.99 0.15
CA LEU A 205 -20.22 35.31 -0.94
C LEU A 205 -20.99 34.10 -0.40
N ARG A 206 -20.36 33.32 0.48
CA ARG A 206 -21.00 32.17 1.13
C ARG A 206 -22.21 32.58 1.97
N SER A 207 -22.17 33.69 2.71
CA SER A 207 -23.33 34.13 3.52
C SER A 207 -24.52 34.60 2.69
N HIS A 208 -24.30 35.03 1.45
CA HIS A 208 -25.37 35.46 0.53
C HIS A 208 -25.78 34.38 -0.49
N ALA A 209 -25.02 33.29 -0.60
CA ALA A 209 -25.25 32.26 -1.59
C ALA A 209 -26.52 31.46 -1.27
N GLN A 210 -27.33 31.21 -2.31
CA GLN A 210 -28.44 30.27 -2.25
C GLN A 210 -27.92 28.82 -2.26
N GLU A 211 -28.76 27.87 -1.85
CA GLU A 211 -28.38 26.45 -1.71
C GLU A 211 -27.66 25.88 -2.96
N PRO A 212 -28.12 26.10 -4.21
CA PRO A 212 -27.43 25.56 -5.38
C PRO A 212 -26.00 26.11 -5.58
N LEU A 213 -25.77 27.37 -5.23
CA LEU A 213 -24.44 28.00 -5.29
C LEU A 213 -23.55 27.54 -4.14
N LEU A 214 -24.12 27.31 -2.95
CA LEU A 214 -23.40 26.78 -1.80
C LEU A 214 -22.79 25.41 -2.07
N ARG A 215 -23.52 24.51 -2.75
CA ARG A 215 -23.01 23.18 -3.11
C ARG A 215 -21.74 23.26 -3.97
N TRP A 216 -21.69 24.19 -4.93
CA TRP A 216 -20.48 24.43 -5.71
C TRP A 216 -19.34 25.03 -4.87
N LEU A 217 -19.64 26.01 -4.02
CA LEU A 217 -18.66 26.61 -3.12
C LEU A 217 -18.01 25.55 -2.22
N ASP A 218 -18.80 24.64 -1.65
CA ASP A 218 -18.35 23.55 -0.77
C ASP A 218 -17.44 22.54 -1.47
N ALA A 219 -17.67 22.30 -2.77
CA ALA A 219 -16.79 21.45 -3.56
C ALA A 219 -15.47 22.16 -3.94
N ALA A 220 -15.53 23.46 -4.26
CA ALA A 220 -14.40 24.18 -4.84
C ALA A 220 -13.45 24.81 -3.80
N VAL A 221 -13.97 25.24 -2.64
CA VAL A 221 -13.21 26.06 -1.69
C VAL A 221 -13.58 25.72 -0.24
N ILE A 222 -12.55 25.52 0.59
CA ILE A 222 -12.68 25.40 2.04
C ILE A 222 -12.11 26.65 2.69
N LEU A 223 -12.85 27.26 3.62
CA LEU A 223 -12.34 28.34 4.46
C LEU A 223 -11.72 27.73 5.73
N ALA A 224 -10.38 27.72 5.80
CA ALA A 224 -9.62 27.26 6.96
C ALA A 224 -9.04 28.45 7.76
N ASP A 225 -8.51 28.17 8.96
CA ASP A 225 -7.95 29.19 9.86
C ASP A 225 -6.78 29.97 9.22
N GLU A 226 -6.01 29.32 8.33
CA GLU A 226 -4.88 29.94 7.59
C GLU A 226 -5.30 30.55 6.23
N GLY A 227 -6.59 30.60 5.93
CA GLY A 227 -7.15 31.12 4.68
C GLY A 227 -7.79 30.04 3.77
N PRO A 228 -8.11 30.39 2.52
CA PRO A 228 -8.78 29.47 1.60
C PRO A 228 -7.88 28.31 1.18
N ALA A 229 -8.37 27.09 1.35
CA ALA A 229 -7.75 25.85 0.90
C ALA A 229 -8.58 25.20 -0.22
N TYR A 230 -7.92 24.50 -1.14
CA TYR A 230 -8.56 23.98 -2.35
C TYR A 230 -8.40 22.47 -2.47
N PRO A 231 -9.51 21.70 -2.59
CA PRO A 231 -9.45 20.28 -2.90
C PRO A 231 -8.77 20.02 -4.26
N PRO A 232 -7.93 18.98 -4.40
CA PRO A 232 -7.20 18.69 -5.64
C PRO A 232 -8.11 18.52 -6.87
N LEU A 233 -9.33 18.00 -6.66
CA LEU A 233 -10.29 17.71 -7.72
C LEU A 233 -10.61 18.92 -8.60
N LEU A 234 -10.76 20.11 -8.01
CA LEU A 234 -11.16 21.34 -8.71
C LEU A 234 -10.02 22.37 -8.81
N GLY A 235 -8.77 21.87 -8.70
CA GLY A 235 -7.57 22.69 -8.84
C GLY A 235 -7.46 23.79 -7.78
N THR A 236 -7.30 25.04 -8.19
CA THR A 236 -7.18 26.19 -7.25
C THR A 236 -8.49 26.98 -7.10
N GLY A 237 -9.58 26.25 -6.86
CA GLY A 237 -10.92 26.82 -6.66
C GLY A 237 -11.66 27.04 -7.97
N GLY A 238 -11.73 26.02 -8.82
CA GLY A 238 -12.46 26.06 -10.09
C GLY A 238 -11.58 26.32 -11.32
N ASN A 239 -10.27 26.13 -11.24
CA ASN A 239 -9.35 26.33 -12.36
C ASN A 239 -8.16 25.35 -12.33
N ASP A 240 -7.64 25.04 -13.51
CA ASP A 240 -6.37 24.31 -13.69
C ASP A 240 -5.42 25.07 -14.63
N GLY A 241 -4.35 25.62 -14.06
CA GLY A 241 -3.45 26.51 -14.79
C GLY A 241 -4.18 27.74 -15.32
N ARG A 242 -4.29 27.86 -16.66
CA ARG A 242 -5.01 28.94 -17.34
C ARG A 242 -6.46 28.58 -17.67
N LEU A 243 -6.86 27.32 -17.50
CA LEU A 243 -8.20 26.85 -17.83
C LEU A 243 -9.14 27.10 -16.64
N ASP A 244 -10.11 27.99 -16.79
CA ASP A 244 -11.17 28.19 -15.80
C ASP A 244 -12.33 27.23 -16.07
N PHE A 245 -12.62 26.34 -15.12
CA PHE A 245 -13.67 25.33 -15.27
C PHE A 245 -15.06 25.96 -15.32
N THR A 246 -15.29 27.04 -14.56
CA THR A 246 -16.60 27.68 -14.46
C THR A 246 -16.98 28.40 -15.74
N ASN A 247 -16.05 29.16 -16.31
CA ASN A 247 -16.28 29.84 -17.59
C ASN A 247 -16.41 28.85 -18.75
N ASN A 248 -15.60 27.78 -18.75
CA ASN A 248 -15.77 26.73 -19.75
C ASN A 248 -17.12 26.02 -19.62
N PHE A 249 -17.62 25.77 -18.41
CA PHE A 249 -18.93 25.18 -18.19
C PHE A 249 -20.04 26.04 -18.82
N MET A 250 -20.02 27.35 -18.55
CA MET A 250 -20.98 28.30 -19.14
C MET A 250 -20.90 28.33 -20.66
N GLN A 251 -19.70 28.23 -21.24
CA GLN A 251 -19.53 28.13 -22.69
C GLN A 251 -20.05 26.80 -23.26
N ARG A 252 -19.82 25.67 -22.58
CA ARG A 252 -20.34 24.35 -23.01
C ARG A 252 -21.87 24.31 -22.96
N LEU A 253 -22.50 25.00 -22.03
CA LEU A 253 -23.96 25.17 -22.02
C LEU A 253 -24.47 25.85 -23.30
N LYS A 254 -23.72 26.80 -23.87
CA LYS A 254 -24.08 27.45 -25.15
C LYS A 254 -23.95 26.52 -26.37
N ASP A 255 -23.07 25.54 -26.27
CA ASP A 255 -22.84 24.56 -27.34
C ASP A 255 -23.99 23.53 -27.41
N VAL A 256 -24.75 23.35 -26.32
CA VAL A 256 -25.90 22.43 -26.27
C VAL A 256 -27.27 23.13 -26.22
N PHE A 257 -27.32 24.36 -25.73
CA PHE A 257 -28.54 25.16 -25.65
C PHE A 257 -28.38 26.53 -26.34
N ASP A 258 -29.44 26.99 -26.98
CA ASP A 258 -29.61 28.41 -27.23
C ASP A 258 -29.92 29.11 -25.89
N VAL A 259 -28.94 29.80 -25.34
CA VAL A 259 -29.06 30.46 -24.04
C VAL A 259 -30.05 31.63 -24.04
N THR A 260 -30.48 32.15 -25.18
CA THR A 260 -31.45 33.26 -25.21
C THR A 260 -32.88 32.77 -24.96
N VAL A 261 -33.29 31.72 -25.68
CA VAL A 261 -34.65 31.17 -25.68
C VAL A 261 -34.78 29.85 -24.90
N GLY A 262 -33.68 29.11 -24.73
CA GLY A 262 -33.64 27.84 -23.98
C GLY A 262 -33.84 26.58 -24.83
N GLU A 263 -33.90 26.74 -26.15
CA GLU A 263 -34.05 25.65 -27.12
C GLU A 263 -32.76 24.86 -27.31
N LEU A 264 -32.88 23.66 -27.87
CA LEU A 264 -31.76 22.76 -28.11
C LEU A 264 -30.98 23.13 -29.37
N ARG A 265 -29.65 22.97 -29.31
CA ARG A 265 -28.83 22.96 -30.51
C ARG A 265 -29.02 21.65 -31.29
N PRO A 266 -28.91 21.65 -32.64
CA PRO A 266 -29.17 20.46 -33.47
C PRO A 266 -28.37 19.22 -33.05
N GLU A 267 -27.10 19.40 -32.70
CA GLU A 267 -26.16 18.31 -32.36
C GLU A 267 -26.30 17.82 -30.91
N ALA A 268 -27.04 18.55 -30.06
CA ALA A 268 -27.11 18.29 -28.62
C ALA A 268 -27.65 16.89 -28.29
N GLY A 269 -28.57 16.36 -29.11
CA GLY A 269 -29.15 15.02 -28.93
C GLY A 269 -28.15 13.89 -29.22
N GLU A 270 -27.40 13.99 -30.31
CA GLU A 270 -26.36 13.01 -30.68
C GLU A 270 -25.22 13.02 -29.64
N LEU A 271 -24.78 14.22 -29.24
CA LEU A 271 -23.77 14.40 -28.22
C LEU A 271 -24.20 13.82 -26.87
N LEU A 272 -25.47 13.97 -26.48
CA LEU A 272 -25.97 13.39 -25.24
C LEU A 272 -25.98 11.85 -25.28
N ARG A 273 -26.45 11.25 -26.39
CA ARG A 273 -26.42 9.79 -26.57
C ARG A 273 -24.99 9.26 -26.49
N THR A 274 -24.04 9.98 -27.07
CA THR A 274 -22.61 9.69 -26.99
C THR A 274 -22.11 9.73 -25.55
N ALA A 275 -22.48 10.77 -24.79
CA ALA A 275 -22.05 10.92 -23.40
C ALA A 275 -22.63 9.82 -22.49
N LEU A 276 -23.89 9.43 -22.66
CA LEU A 276 -24.55 8.46 -21.78
C LEU A 276 -24.30 7.00 -22.19
N PHE A 277 -24.31 6.71 -23.49
CA PHE A 277 -24.31 5.35 -24.04
C PHE A 277 -23.05 5.01 -24.84
N GLY A 278 -22.09 5.92 -24.96
CA GLY A 278 -20.81 5.65 -25.64
C GLY A 278 -20.94 5.43 -27.15
N SER A 279 -22.03 5.90 -27.77
CA SER A 279 -22.19 5.83 -29.23
C SER A 279 -21.11 6.67 -29.93
N PRO A 280 -20.51 6.21 -31.04
CA PRO A 280 -19.55 7.01 -31.80
C PRO A 280 -20.18 8.31 -32.31
N SER A 281 -19.41 9.41 -32.32
CA SER A 281 -19.88 10.70 -32.84
C SER A 281 -18.79 11.47 -33.57
N ALA A 282 -19.20 12.16 -34.64
CA ALA A 282 -18.33 13.04 -35.44
C ALA A 282 -18.38 14.51 -34.99
N THR A 283 -19.25 14.86 -34.03
CA THR A 283 -19.59 16.25 -33.68
C THR A 283 -18.83 16.78 -32.45
N LEU A 284 -17.69 16.15 -32.09
CA LEU A 284 -16.85 16.61 -30.97
C LEU A 284 -16.23 17.99 -31.23
N VAL A 285 -16.16 18.82 -30.19
CA VAL A 285 -15.68 20.20 -30.28
C VAL A 285 -14.21 20.29 -29.88
N GLU A 286 -13.42 21.10 -30.60
CA GLU A 286 -12.00 21.33 -30.32
C GLU A 286 -11.77 22.22 -29.08
N ARG A 287 -11.74 21.60 -27.90
CA ARG A 287 -11.55 22.23 -26.59
C ARG A 287 -10.86 21.26 -25.62
N ALA A 288 -10.23 21.80 -24.57
CA ALA A 288 -9.59 21.00 -23.54
C ALA A 288 -10.57 20.63 -22.41
N ILE A 289 -10.56 19.36 -21.98
CA ILE A 289 -11.32 18.87 -20.80
C ILE A 289 -10.64 19.19 -19.46
N GLY A 290 -9.45 19.80 -19.51
CA GLY A 290 -8.59 20.00 -18.34
C GLY A 290 -8.01 18.68 -17.83
N GLN A 291 -7.90 18.55 -16.51
CA GLN A 291 -7.21 17.44 -15.88
C GLN A 291 -7.94 16.09 -15.90
N PHE A 292 -9.22 16.04 -16.27
CA PHE A 292 -10.10 14.89 -15.95
C PHE A 292 -10.16 13.77 -16.99
N SER A 293 -9.65 13.97 -18.20
CA SER A 293 -9.53 12.93 -19.22
C SER A 293 -8.18 13.02 -19.94
N PRO A 294 -7.15 12.33 -19.40
CA PRO A 294 -5.81 12.32 -20.00
C PRO A 294 -5.79 11.89 -21.48
N GLY A 295 -6.63 10.91 -21.85
CA GLY A 295 -6.71 10.40 -23.23
C GLY A 295 -7.29 11.41 -24.24
N SER A 296 -8.04 12.42 -23.77
CA SER A 296 -8.67 13.45 -24.62
C SER A 296 -7.89 14.77 -24.60
N ALA A 297 -6.71 14.81 -23.97
CA ALA A 297 -5.95 16.04 -23.74
C ALA A 297 -5.14 16.54 -24.96
N GLY A 298 -5.31 15.88 -26.13
CA GLY A 298 -4.59 16.16 -27.38
C GLY A 298 -3.09 15.84 -27.32
N GLY A 299 -2.43 15.91 -28.47
CA GLY A 299 -0.99 15.65 -28.61
C GLY A 299 -0.66 14.52 -29.59
N PRO A 300 0.53 13.91 -29.46
CA PRO A 300 0.97 12.89 -30.39
C PRO A 300 0.02 11.69 -30.45
N ASN A 301 -0.31 11.22 -31.65
CA ASN A 301 -1.25 10.11 -31.91
C ASN A 301 -2.69 10.33 -31.41
N ALA A 302 -3.11 11.58 -31.16
CA ALA A 302 -4.49 11.90 -30.78
C ALA A 302 -5.49 11.93 -31.97
N ALA A 303 -5.00 11.74 -33.20
CA ALA A 303 -5.80 11.63 -34.42
C ALA A 303 -5.11 10.63 -35.38
N SER A 304 -5.69 10.37 -36.55
CA SER A 304 -5.10 9.51 -37.61
C SER A 304 -3.76 10.04 -38.19
N GLY A 305 -3.21 11.13 -37.64
CA GLY A 305 -1.89 11.69 -37.96
C GLY A 305 -0.98 11.77 -36.73
N PHE A 306 0.22 12.34 -36.89
CA PHE A 306 1.24 12.38 -35.84
C PHE A 306 0.85 13.26 -34.64
N GLU A 307 -0.05 14.25 -34.81
CA GLU A 307 -0.60 15.08 -33.74
C GLU A 307 -2.11 15.30 -33.95
N GLY A 308 -2.85 15.48 -32.85
CA GLY A 308 -4.27 15.82 -32.88
C GLY A 308 -4.64 16.83 -31.80
N ALA A 309 -5.58 17.72 -32.11
CA ALA A 309 -6.10 18.68 -31.15
C ALA A 309 -6.95 18.00 -30.07
N ALA A 310 -7.05 18.63 -28.89
CA ALA A 310 -7.94 18.16 -27.83
C ALA A 310 -9.41 18.32 -28.29
N ARG A 311 -10.17 17.23 -28.27
CA ARG A 311 -11.59 17.22 -28.63
C ARG A 311 -12.41 16.68 -27.48
N ILE A 312 -13.53 17.33 -27.19
CA ILE A 312 -14.41 16.98 -26.09
C ILE A 312 -15.87 16.99 -26.54
N ASN A 313 -16.66 16.15 -25.89
CA ASN A 313 -18.11 16.26 -25.94
C ASN A 313 -18.55 17.30 -24.89
N PRO A 314 -19.30 18.35 -25.27
CA PRO A 314 -19.82 19.34 -24.32
C PRO A 314 -20.61 18.73 -23.16
N TRP A 315 -21.41 17.68 -23.41
CA TRP A 315 -22.15 16.99 -22.35
C TRP A 315 -21.26 16.28 -21.35
N ASP A 316 -20.12 15.71 -21.77
CA ASP A 316 -19.16 15.11 -20.85
C ASP A 316 -18.60 16.17 -19.90
N PHE A 317 -18.27 17.36 -20.40
CA PHE A 317 -17.75 18.45 -19.57
C PHE A 317 -18.80 18.98 -18.58
N ILE A 318 -20.04 19.14 -19.06
CA ILE A 318 -21.17 19.59 -18.23
C ILE A 318 -21.42 18.56 -17.12
N LEU A 319 -21.69 17.31 -17.49
CA LEU A 319 -22.05 16.28 -16.51
C LEU A 319 -20.89 15.95 -15.56
N MET A 320 -19.63 16.02 -16.01
CA MET A 320 -18.48 15.87 -15.13
C MET A 320 -18.49 16.91 -14.00
N LEU A 321 -18.70 18.20 -14.32
CA LEU A 321 -18.71 19.25 -13.30
C LEU A 321 -19.96 19.19 -12.42
N GLU A 322 -21.11 18.80 -12.99
CA GLU A 322 -22.32 18.53 -12.21
C GLU A 322 -22.10 17.43 -11.17
N GLY A 323 -21.29 16.42 -11.49
CA GLY A 323 -20.96 15.33 -10.58
C GLY A 323 -19.90 15.71 -9.55
N ALA A 324 -18.96 16.57 -9.91
CA ALA A 324 -17.91 17.07 -9.00
C ALA A 324 -18.49 17.82 -7.79
N VAL A 325 -19.67 18.44 -7.94
CA VAL A 325 -20.38 19.15 -6.87
C VAL A 325 -20.72 18.24 -5.67
N LEU A 326 -20.83 16.93 -5.88
CA LEU A 326 -21.08 15.97 -4.79
C LEU A 326 -19.88 15.73 -3.88
N LEU A 327 -18.66 16.08 -4.33
CA LEU A 327 -17.43 15.94 -3.57
C LEU A 327 -17.14 17.19 -2.73
N ALA A 328 -18.14 17.63 -1.97
CA ALA A 328 -18.00 18.70 -1.00
C ALA A 328 -16.88 18.38 -0.01
N ALA A 329 -15.94 19.30 0.14
CA ALA A 329 -14.83 19.16 1.07
C ALA A 329 -15.15 19.87 2.39
N SER A 330 -14.68 19.31 3.51
CA SER A 330 -14.89 19.86 4.84
C SER A 330 -13.57 20.23 5.52
N ALA A 331 -13.61 21.19 6.44
CA ALA A 331 -12.49 21.46 7.35
C ALA A 331 -12.58 20.50 8.55
N ALA A 332 -11.50 19.77 8.85
CA ALA A 332 -11.42 18.91 10.03
C ALA A 332 -10.43 19.47 11.05
N ARG A 333 -10.90 19.76 12.28
CA ARG A 333 -10.02 20.07 13.42
C ARG A 333 -9.63 18.80 14.17
N ARG A 334 -8.34 18.64 14.49
CA ARG A 334 -7.84 17.67 15.47
C ARG A 334 -8.10 18.23 16.87
N LEU A 335 -8.89 17.53 17.69
CA LEU A 335 -9.21 17.96 19.06
C LEU A 335 -8.09 17.68 20.08
N GLU A 336 -7.08 16.87 19.75
CA GLU A 336 -6.04 16.41 20.70
C GLU A 336 -4.63 16.98 20.44
N SER A 337 -4.43 17.75 19.38
CA SER A 337 -3.16 18.43 19.11
C SER A 337 -3.42 19.83 18.59
N SER A 338 -2.67 20.83 19.07
CA SER A 338 -2.65 22.22 18.58
C SER A 338 -2.05 22.33 17.17
N SER A 339 -2.52 21.53 16.23
CA SER A 339 -2.13 21.52 14.82
C SER A 339 -3.23 22.18 13.98
N ALA A 340 -2.83 22.92 12.94
CA ALA A 340 -3.71 23.59 11.98
C ALA A 340 -4.81 22.66 11.43
N ALA A 341 -5.97 23.24 11.10
CA ALA A 341 -7.07 22.53 10.44
C ALA A 341 -6.58 21.88 9.14
N VAL A 342 -6.79 20.58 8.99
CA VAL A 342 -6.37 19.83 7.79
C VAL A 342 -7.54 19.81 6.80
N LEU A 343 -7.26 20.14 5.53
CA LEU A 343 -8.21 20.01 4.43
C LEU A 343 -8.68 18.54 4.33
N SER A 344 -9.99 18.31 4.48
CA SER A 344 -10.61 16.99 4.37
C SER A 344 -11.51 16.95 3.14
N ALA A 345 -10.94 16.61 1.99
CA ALA A 345 -11.70 16.25 0.80
C ALA A 345 -12.01 14.74 0.78
N PRO A 346 -13.18 14.31 0.26
CA PRO A 346 -13.56 12.90 0.27
C PRO A 346 -12.51 12.02 -0.43
N PHE A 347 -12.08 10.97 0.28
CA PHE A 347 -11.13 9.95 -0.14
C PHE A 347 -9.85 10.50 -0.78
N THR A 348 -9.42 11.68 -0.34
CA THR A 348 -8.23 12.36 -0.86
C THR A 348 -7.08 12.24 0.14
N VAL A 349 -5.91 11.86 -0.36
CA VAL A 349 -4.68 11.70 0.44
C VAL A 349 -3.49 12.31 -0.31
N ARG A 350 -2.36 12.45 0.37
CA ARG A 350 -1.13 12.90 -0.29
C ARG A 350 -0.69 11.88 -1.35
N SER A 351 -0.16 12.39 -2.46
CA SER A 351 0.36 11.54 -3.51
C SER A 351 1.60 10.79 -3.04
N ARG A 352 1.75 9.58 -3.55
CA ARG A 352 2.92 8.73 -3.32
C ARG A 352 3.22 7.95 -4.60
N LEU A 353 3.85 8.63 -5.56
CA LEU A 353 3.97 8.16 -6.94
C LEU A 353 4.74 6.83 -7.06
N ALA A 354 5.65 6.55 -6.12
CA ALA A 354 6.36 5.27 -6.03
C ALA A 354 5.42 4.04 -5.95
N THR A 355 4.18 4.23 -5.50
CA THR A 355 3.17 3.17 -5.41
C THR A 355 2.25 3.07 -6.63
N GLY A 356 2.45 3.92 -7.65
CA GLY A 356 1.65 3.98 -8.88
C GLY A 356 2.16 3.11 -10.03
N GLY A 357 3.28 2.40 -9.87
CA GLY A 357 3.86 1.52 -10.90
C GLY A 357 4.58 2.25 -12.05
N THR A 358 4.52 3.58 -12.10
CA THR A 358 5.27 4.39 -13.07
C THR A 358 6.70 4.60 -12.56
N THR A 359 7.69 4.26 -13.38
CA THR A 359 9.13 4.43 -13.09
C THR A 359 9.62 5.87 -13.26
N ALA A 360 8.73 6.79 -13.64
CA ALA A 360 9.05 8.19 -13.68
C ALA A 360 9.22 8.67 -12.24
N PHE A 361 10.43 9.08 -11.90
CA PHE A 361 10.74 9.88 -10.71
C PHE A 361 10.04 11.24 -10.83
N GLY A 362 8.71 11.24 -10.86
CA GLY A 362 7.93 12.45 -10.61
C GLY A 362 8.16 12.81 -9.16
N ASP A 363 8.48 14.07 -8.92
CA ASP A 363 8.66 14.53 -7.55
C ASP A 363 7.30 14.51 -6.84
N ASP A 364 7.20 13.78 -5.72
CA ASP A 364 5.99 13.76 -4.88
C ASP A 364 5.59 15.20 -4.47
N THR A 365 6.55 16.15 -4.47
CA THR A 365 6.31 17.57 -4.19
C THR A 365 5.50 18.29 -5.27
N GLU A 366 5.56 17.83 -6.53
CA GLU A 366 4.86 18.47 -7.67
C GLU A 366 3.44 17.94 -7.85
N ALA A 367 3.09 16.79 -7.26
CA ALA A 367 1.75 16.20 -7.35
C ALA A 367 0.75 16.87 -6.40
N ARG A 368 -0.46 17.19 -6.88
CA ARG A 368 -1.53 17.82 -6.05
C ARG A 368 -2.19 16.89 -5.04
N GLY A 369 -1.98 15.58 -5.17
CA GLY A 369 -2.57 14.57 -4.30
C GLY A 369 -3.08 13.35 -5.08
N GLU A 370 -3.68 12.43 -4.34
CA GLU A 370 -4.37 11.26 -4.86
C GLU A 370 -5.83 11.25 -4.40
N ILE A 371 -6.74 10.85 -5.29
CA ILE A 371 -8.15 10.63 -4.97
C ILE A 371 -8.54 9.18 -5.26
N TRP A 372 -9.33 8.60 -4.37
CA TRP A 372 -9.75 7.21 -4.41
C TRP A 372 -11.27 7.15 -4.56
N MET A 373 -11.76 6.80 -5.75
CA MET A 373 -13.18 6.80 -6.06
C MET A 373 -13.81 5.43 -5.78
N PRO A 374 -14.81 5.34 -4.89
CA PRO A 374 -15.42 4.06 -4.50
C PRO A 374 -16.26 3.45 -5.62
N LEU A 375 -16.23 2.12 -5.73
CA LEU A 375 -17.04 1.34 -6.65
C LEU A 375 -17.88 0.38 -5.82
N TRP A 376 -19.19 0.60 -5.82
CA TRP A 376 -20.17 -0.21 -5.10
C TRP A 376 -20.99 -1.09 -6.07
N PRO A 377 -21.25 -2.36 -5.74
CA PRO A 377 -21.97 -3.29 -6.61
C PRO A 377 -23.49 -3.23 -6.41
N SER A 378 -23.95 -2.73 -5.25
CA SER A 378 -25.37 -2.70 -4.88
C SER A 378 -26.01 -1.35 -5.22
N PRO A 379 -27.26 -1.30 -5.72
CA PRO A 379 -27.94 -0.03 -5.98
C PRO A 379 -28.06 0.84 -4.73
N ILE A 380 -27.53 2.06 -4.77
CA ILE A 380 -27.67 3.06 -3.69
C ILE A 380 -28.27 4.37 -4.22
N CYS A 381 -28.98 5.11 -3.37
CA CYS A 381 -29.59 6.39 -3.71
C CYS A 381 -28.60 7.56 -3.56
N ILE A 382 -29.02 8.76 -3.98
CA ILE A 382 -28.15 9.94 -3.94
C ILE A 382 -27.81 10.36 -2.50
N GLU A 383 -28.73 10.17 -1.55
CA GLU A 383 -28.52 10.47 -0.12
C GLU A 383 -27.46 9.55 0.50
N GLU A 384 -27.44 8.28 0.11
CA GLU A 384 -26.40 7.32 0.51
C GLU A 384 -25.03 7.70 -0.08
N VAL A 385 -24.99 8.14 -1.35
CA VAL A 385 -23.76 8.64 -2.00
C VAL A 385 -23.23 9.89 -1.28
N LEU A 386 -24.11 10.84 -0.93
CA LEU A 386 -23.75 12.03 -0.17
C LEU A 386 -23.22 11.67 1.22
N SER A 387 -23.86 10.73 1.90
CA SER A 387 -23.41 10.24 3.22
C SER A 387 -22.04 9.57 3.14
N LEU A 388 -21.81 8.78 2.08
CA LEU A 388 -20.53 8.11 1.81
C LEU A 388 -19.41 9.13 1.61
N PHE A 389 -19.61 10.17 0.80
CA PHE A 389 -18.60 11.20 0.55
C PHE A 389 -18.43 12.16 1.73
N ALA A 390 -19.49 12.49 2.47
CA ALA A 390 -19.42 13.31 3.66
C ALA A 390 -18.55 12.67 4.75
N GLU A 391 -18.63 11.34 4.89
CA GLU A 391 -17.68 10.62 5.74
C GLU A 391 -16.29 10.53 5.10
N GLY A 392 -16.23 10.08 3.84
CA GLY A 392 -15.13 10.27 2.90
C GLY A 392 -13.71 9.99 3.42
N ARG A 393 -13.53 9.19 4.47
CA ARG A 393 -12.24 9.04 5.15
C ARG A 393 -11.87 7.57 5.26
N ALA A 394 -10.63 7.28 4.89
CA ALA A 394 -9.98 6.02 5.22
C ALA A 394 -9.19 6.21 6.52
N ALA A 395 -9.30 5.25 7.44
CA ALA A 395 -8.60 5.28 8.71
C ALA A 395 -7.86 3.97 9.01
N LEU A 396 -6.70 4.10 9.65
CA LEU A 396 -5.93 3.03 10.25
C LEU A 396 -6.13 3.10 11.77
N GLY A 397 -7.11 2.34 12.26
CA GLY A 397 -7.54 2.43 13.66
C GLY A 397 -8.11 3.83 13.94
N THR A 398 -7.50 4.57 14.86
CA THR A 398 -7.92 5.94 15.21
C THR A 398 -7.28 7.02 14.34
N ARG A 399 -6.34 6.67 13.45
CA ARG A 399 -5.59 7.65 12.65
C ARG A 399 -6.13 7.72 11.22
N PRO A 400 -6.38 8.92 10.66
CA PRO A 400 -6.74 9.05 9.26
C PRO A 400 -5.54 8.68 8.36
N ALA A 401 -5.84 8.11 7.19
CA ALA A 401 -4.84 7.80 6.18
C ALA A 401 -4.19 9.10 5.66
N ARG A 402 -2.85 9.10 5.54
CA ARG A 402 -2.08 10.29 5.14
C ARG A 402 -1.71 10.30 3.67
N ASP A 403 -1.49 9.12 3.11
CA ASP A 403 -1.03 8.90 1.73
C ASP A 403 -1.64 7.62 1.14
N GLY A 404 -1.31 7.33 -0.12
CA GLY A 404 -1.82 6.15 -0.83
C GLY A 404 -1.47 4.80 -0.17
N LEU A 405 -0.35 4.69 0.55
CA LEU A 405 0.01 3.45 1.26
C LEU A 405 -0.86 3.28 2.51
N ASP A 406 -1.04 4.34 3.29
CA ASP A 406 -1.96 4.32 4.44
C ASP A 406 -3.40 4.02 4.00
N PHE A 407 -3.84 4.58 2.85
CA PHE A 407 -5.16 4.31 2.28
C PHE A 407 -5.32 2.83 1.89
N ALA A 408 -4.33 2.27 1.18
CA ALA A 408 -4.35 0.87 0.79
C ALA A 408 -4.33 -0.09 2.00
N ARG A 409 -3.61 0.26 3.06
CA ARG A 409 -3.66 -0.48 4.35
C ARG A 409 -5.05 -0.41 4.99
N ALA A 410 -5.72 0.74 4.94
CA ALA A 410 -7.07 0.89 5.47
C ALA A 410 -8.07 0.03 4.68
N VAL A 411 -7.95 -0.01 3.35
CA VAL A 411 -8.71 -0.91 2.47
C VAL A 411 -8.48 -2.38 2.85
N ALA A 412 -7.22 -2.79 3.01
CA ALA A 412 -6.84 -4.15 3.39
C ALA A 412 -7.33 -4.59 4.78
N ARG A 413 -7.74 -3.64 5.63
CA ARG A 413 -8.27 -3.87 6.98
C ARG A 413 -9.79 -3.76 7.09
N LEU A 414 -10.48 -3.51 5.98
CA LEU A 414 -11.91 -3.17 5.98
C LEU A 414 -12.22 -1.87 6.76
N GLY A 415 -11.23 -0.98 6.91
CA GLY A 415 -11.42 0.34 7.52
C GLY A 415 -12.29 1.30 6.68
N VAL A 416 -12.78 0.82 5.53
CA VAL A 416 -13.65 1.52 4.57
C VAL A 416 -14.80 0.63 4.10
N ASP A 417 -15.03 -0.51 4.75
CA ASP A 417 -16.04 -1.49 4.32
C ASP A 417 -17.46 -0.99 4.62
N ARG A 418 -18.16 -0.60 3.55
CA ARG A 418 -19.49 0.01 3.55
C ARG A 418 -20.32 -0.40 2.34
N GLY A 419 -20.18 -1.66 1.92
CA GLY A 419 -20.71 -2.11 0.63
C GLY A 419 -19.93 -1.56 -0.57
N ILE A 420 -18.71 -1.06 -0.35
CA ILE A 420 -17.76 -0.69 -1.40
C ILE A 420 -17.02 -1.95 -1.79
N ALA A 421 -17.05 -2.33 -3.07
CA ALA A 421 -16.34 -3.50 -3.58
C ALA A 421 -14.89 -3.18 -3.97
N ALA A 422 -14.63 -1.95 -4.45
CA ALA A 422 -13.29 -1.53 -4.86
C ALA A 422 -13.13 0.00 -4.79
N PHE A 423 -11.90 0.48 -4.87
CA PHE A 423 -11.58 1.87 -5.14
C PHE A 423 -10.77 2.01 -6.43
N GLN A 424 -11.19 2.91 -7.31
CA GLN A 424 -10.40 3.37 -8.45
C GLN A 424 -9.51 4.53 -8.02
N ARG A 425 -8.20 4.35 -8.12
CA ARG A 425 -7.20 5.33 -7.70
C ARG A 425 -6.80 6.26 -8.84
N TYR A 426 -6.62 7.53 -8.51
CA TYR A 426 -6.15 8.58 -9.40
C TYR A 426 -5.05 9.41 -8.73
N ALA A 427 -3.98 9.72 -9.47
CA ALA A 427 -3.00 10.71 -9.06
C ALA A 427 -3.09 11.95 -9.95
N PHE A 428 -3.00 13.13 -9.34
CA PHE A 428 -2.93 14.40 -10.07
C PHE A 428 -1.47 14.73 -10.37
N VAL A 429 -1.02 14.35 -11.57
CA VAL A 429 0.38 14.48 -12.02
C VAL A 429 0.52 15.69 -12.94
N MET A 430 1.60 16.44 -12.79
CA MET A 430 1.90 17.62 -13.60
C MET A 430 2.34 17.20 -15.03
N ARG A 431 1.71 17.76 -16.07
CA ARG A 431 2.02 17.46 -17.48
C ARG A 431 3.04 18.42 -18.07
N SER A 432 2.81 19.72 -17.90
CA SER A 432 3.66 20.81 -18.41
C SER A 432 3.26 22.12 -17.76
N GLY A 433 4.18 22.78 -17.05
CA GLY A 433 3.86 23.94 -16.22
C GLY A 433 2.74 23.61 -15.22
N LYS A 434 1.86 24.55 -14.90
CA LYS A 434 0.83 24.37 -13.85
C LYS A 434 -0.40 23.52 -14.26
N ALA A 435 -0.33 22.75 -15.35
CA ALA A 435 -1.42 21.91 -15.84
C ALA A 435 -1.28 20.47 -15.33
N PHE A 436 -2.37 19.92 -14.78
CA PHE A 436 -2.39 18.62 -14.13
C PHE A 436 -3.22 17.61 -14.93
N LEU A 437 -2.98 16.33 -14.69
CA LEU A 437 -3.77 15.22 -15.23
C LEU A 437 -4.12 14.26 -14.09
N ALA A 438 -5.42 13.99 -13.93
CA ALA A 438 -5.95 12.91 -13.10
C ALA A 438 -5.67 11.57 -13.79
N THR A 439 -4.46 11.07 -13.58
CA THR A 439 -3.98 9.84 -14.21
C THR A 439 -4.52 8.65 -13.43
N PRO A 440 -5.31 7.76 -14.06
CA PRO A 440 -5.72 6.51 -13.44
C PRO A 440 -4.47 5.68 -13.09
N LEU A 441 -4.41 5.18 -11.85
CA LEU A 441 -3.33 4.31 -11.39
C LEU A 441 -3.82 2.86 -11.33
N SER A 442 -4.11 2.37 -10.14
CA SER A 442 -4.56 1.01 -9.87
C SER A 442 -6.00 0.98 -9.36
N ARG A 443 -6.65 -0.17 -9.48
CA ARG A 443 -7.90 -0.46 -8.78
C ARG A 443 -7.62 -1.40 -7.63
N LEU A 444 -8.07 -1.06 -6.43
CA LEU A 444 -7.91 -1.90 -5.24
C LEU A 444 -9.26 -2.47 -4.82
N ALA A 445 -9.36 -3.79 -4.75
CA ALA A 445 -10.53 -4.46 -4.19
C ALA A 445 -10.57 -4.25 -2.66
N VAL A 446 -11.75 -3.96 -2.12
CA VAL A 446 -11.97 -3.89 -0.68
C VAL A 446 -12.13 -5.31 -0.17
N ARG A 447 -11.05 -5.85 0.39
CA ARG A 447 -11.02 -7.19 0.97
C ARG A 447 -10.07 -7.23 2.15
N ARG A 448 -10.41 -8.04 3.15
CA ARG A 448 -9.52 -8.26 4.29
C ARG A 448 -8.27 -9.03 3.85
N ASN A 449 -7.09 -8.44 4.06
CA ASN A 449 -5.81 -9.10 3.84
C ASN A 449 -4.99 -9.10 5.14
N PRO A 450 -4.96 -10.23 5.88
CA PRO A 450 -4.20 -10.34 7.14
C PRO A 450 -2.69 -10.09 7.01
N GLN A 451 -2.08 -10.38 5.86
CA GLN A 451 -0.65 -10.14 5.69
C GLN A 451 -0.27 -8.66 5.67
N ALA A 452 -1.21 -7.77 5.37
CA ALA A 452 -0.99 -6.33 5.44
C ALA A 452 -0.76 -5.86 6.89
N ASP A 453 -1.11 -6.67 7.90
CA ASP A 453 -0.92 -6.32 9.31
C ASP A 453 0.54 -6.35 9.75
N LEU A 454 1.37 -7.14 9.05
CA LEU A 454 2.81 -7.17 9.24
C LEU A 454 3.43 -5.76 9.18
N ILE A 455 2.86 -4.87 8.36
CA ILE A 455 3.32 -3.48 8.19
C ILE A 455 3.27 -2.68 9.51
N ASP A 456 2.40 -3.03 10.46
CA ASP A 456 2.32 -2.32 11.74
C ASP A 456 3.58 -2.45 12.58
N GLU A 457 4.31 -3.57 12.43
CA GLU A 457 5.58 -3.74 13.13
C GLU A 457 6.64 -2.73 12.66
N LEU A 458 6.53 -2.25 11.42
CA LEU A 458 7.42 -1.21 10.86
C LEU A 458 7.06 0.20 11.36
N GLU A 459 5.89 0.39 11.95
CA GLU A 459 5.47 1.66 12.56
C GLU A 459 6.02 1.81 13.99
N GLN A 460 6.59 0.76 14.56
CA GLN A 460 7.22 0.82 15.88
C GLN A 460 8.29 1.92 15.89
N ARG A 461 8.21 2.80 16.91
CA ARG A 461 9.09 3.97 17.06
C ARG A 461 9.11 4.89 15.82
N GLU A 462 8.02 4.89 15.06
CA GLU A 462 7.85 5.64 13.82
C GLU A 462 8.93 5.33 12.77
N TRP A 463 9.52 4.13 12.80
CA TRP A 463 10.64 3.76 11.93
C TRP A 463 10.32 3.99 10.45
N LEU A 464 9.18 3.48 9.98
CA LEU A 464 8.74 3.67 8.60
C LEU A 464 8.61 5.17 8.26
N ALA A 465 8.04 5.98 9.15
CA ALA A 465 7.91 7.43 8.92
C ALA A 465 9.27 8.14 8.84
N TYR A 466 10.27 7.72 9.60
CA TYR A 466 11.64 8.26 9.50
C TYR A 466 12.29 7.92 8.15
N VAL A 467 12.17 6.67 7.69
CA VAL A 467 12.66 6.25 6.37
C VAL A 467 12.06 7.11 5.27
N GLN A 468 10.75 7.29 5.32
CA GLN A 468 10.01 8.04 4.32
C GLN A 468 10.33 9.54 4.35
N ARG A 469 10.51 10.11 5.55
CA ARG A 469 10.93 11.51 5.71
C ARG A 469 12.33 11.73 5.14
N HIS A 470 13.27 10.86 5.46
CA HIS A 470 14.63 10.97 4.94
C HIS A 470 14.67 10.78 3.42
N ALA A 471 13.88 9.84 2.86
CA ALA A 471 13.83 9.62 1.42
C ALA A 471 13.34 10.85 0.63
N ARG A 472 12.54 11.73 1.26
CA ARG A 472 12.08 13.01 0.67
C ARG A 472 13.05 14.17 0.87
N ASP A 473 14.14 13.97 1.62
CA ASP A 473 15.16 14.99 1.78
C ASP A 473 16.04 15.04 0.53
N ASP A 474 16.23 16.24 -0.04
CA ASP A 474 17.10 16.50 -1.18
C ASP A 474 18.54 16.02 -0.92
N LYS A 475 18.97 16.02 0.35
CA LYS A 475 20.31 15.59 0.77
C LYS A 475 20.44 14.08 0.94
N ALA A 476 19.36 13.31 0.85
CA ALA A 476 19.44 11.85 0.96
C ALA A 476 20.19 11.23 -0.23
N PRO A 477 21.01 10.19 -0.04
CA PRO A 477 21.67 9.51 -1.16
C PRO A 477 20.66 8.90 -2.14
N ASN A 478 20.93 8.97 -3.44
CA ASN A 478 20.06 8.39 -4.49
C ASN A 478 19.78 6.89 -4.26
N ALA A 479 20.78 6.13 -3.80
CA ALA A 479 20.62 4.71 -3.48
C ALA A 479 19.62 4.48 -2.34
N PHE A 480 19.57 5.38 -1.35
CA PHE A 480 18.60 5.33 -0.25
C PHE A 480 17.20 5.69 -0.75
N ARG A 481 17.05 6.78 -1.52
CA ARG A 481 15.78 7.15 -2.14
C ARG A 481 15.19 6.03 -2.98
N ALA A 482 16.02 5.38 -3.79
CA ALA A 482 15.61 4.24 -4.61
C ALA A 482 15.19 3.02 -3.76
N ALA A 483 15.91 2.72 -2.67
CA ALA A 483 15.55 1.62 -1.76
C ALA A 483 14.24 1.90 -1.01
N ALA A 484 14.04 3.14 -0.54
CA ALA A 484 12.79 3.55 0.12
C ALA A 484 11.59 3.51 -0.84
N ALA A 485 11.74 3.97 -2.08
CA ALA A 485 10.69 3.89 -3.09
C ALA A 485 10.32 2.42 -3.43
N ARG A 486 11.31 1.52 -3.49
CA ARG A 486 11.06 0.08 -3.67
C ARG A 486 10.40 -0.54 -2.45
N LEU A 487 10.77 -0.13 -1.24
CA LEU A 487 10.08 -0.56 -0.02
C LEU A 487 8.61 -0.13 -0.07
N ASP A 488 8.31 1.12 -0.43
CA ASP A 488 6.93 1.60 -0.54
C ASP A 488 6.12 0.81 -1.57
N ALA A 489 6.70 0.52 -2.74
CA ALA A 489 6.06 -0.29 -3.77
C ALA A 489 5.80 -1.73 -3.27
N ALA A 490 6.76 -2.33 -2.55
CA ALA A 490 6.62 -3.67 -1.98
C ALA A 490 5.57 -3.72 -0.86
N LEU A 491 5.53 -2.71 0.03
CA LEU A 491 4.52 -2.57 1.07
C LEU A 491 3.13 -2.35 0.46
N PHE A 492 3.02 -1.54 -0.59
CA PHE A 492 1.77 -1.33 -1.31
C PHE A 492 1.30 -2.62 -1.99
N ALA A 493 2.19 -3.38 -2.62
CA ALA A 493 1.88 -4.69 -3.18
C ALA A 493 1.41 -5.69 -2.08
N LEU A 494 2.01 -5.63 -0.88
CA LEU A 494 1.63 -6.48 0.26
C LEU A 494 0.20 -6.19 0.73
N THR A 495 -0.29 -4.95 0.60
CA THR A 495 -1.69 -4.64 0.91
C THR A 495 -2.67 -5.34 -0.04
N GLN A 496 -2.26 -5.56 -1.30
CA GLN A 496 -3.12 -6.12 -2.35
C GLN A 496 -3.03 -7.64 -2.42
N ASN A 497 -1.84 -8.21 -2.30
CA ASN A 497 -1.57 -9.62 -2.57
C ASN A 497 -1.06 -10.34 -1.32
N SER A 498 -1.54 -11.57 -1.11
CA SER A 498 -1.11 -12.40 0.01
C SER A 498 0.07 -13.34 -0.34
N GLY A 499 0.97 -12.91 -1.22
CA GLY A 499 2.01 -13.77 -1.82
C GLY A 499 3.34 -13.78 -1.06
N ARG A 500 3.97 -14.96 -0.96
CA ARG A 500 5.26 -15.17 -0.28
C ARG A 500 6.39 -14.32 -0.87
N THR A 501 6.42 -14.19 -2.19
CA THR A 501 7.40 -13.38 -2.93
C THR A 501 7.32 -11.89 -2.58
N VAL A 502 6.12 -11.38 -2.28
CA VAL A 502 5.91 -9.99 -1.88
C VAL A 502 6.48 -9.75 -0.48
N VAL A 503 6.27 -10.68 0.46
CA VAL A 503 6.85 -10.61 1.81
C VAL A 503 8.38 -10.70 1.74
N GLN A 504 8.92 -11.60 0.92
CA GLN A 504 10.37 -11.67 0.67
C GLN A 504 10.92 -10.35 0.11
N GLU A 505 10.22 -9.71 -0.82
CA GLU A 505 10.66 -8.44 -1.38
C GLU A 505 10.71 -7.33 -0.32
N VAL A 506 9.71 -7.27 0.57
CA VAL A 506 9.75 -6.34 1.72
C VAL A 506 10.98 -6.62 2.59
N LEU A 507 11.20 -7.88 3.00
CA LEU A 507 12.37 -8.27 3.82
C LEU A 507 13.70 -7.87 3.16
N ARG A 508 13.84 -8.10 1.85
CA ARG A 508 15.03 -7.71 1.08
C ARG A 508 15.25 -6.19 1.12
N GLN A 509 14.19 -5.39 0.94
CA GLN A 509 14.32 -3.93 1.00
C GLN A 509 14.59 -3.41 2.42
N LEU A 510 14.05 -4.04 3.46
CA LEU A 510 14.39 -3.72 4.86
C LEU A 510 15.89 -3.94 5.12
N GLY A 511 16.42 -5.11 4.74
CA GLY A 511 17.85 -5.41 4.85
C GLY A 511 18.72 -4.45 4.03
N ARG A 512 18.26 -4.05 2.84
CA ARG A 512 18.96 -3.07 2.01
C ARG A 512 19.01 -1.68 2.64
N ILE A 513 17.90 -1.22 3.23
CA ILE A 513 17.86 0.07 3.95
C ILE A 513 18.84 0.03 5.12
N GLU A 514 18.85 -1.05 5.90
CA GLU A 514 19.77 -1.19 7.03
C GLU A 514 21.25 -1.24 6.59
N ALA A 515 21.56 -1.92 5.48
CA ALA A 515 22.90 -1.93 4.89
C ALA A 515 23.34 -0.53 4.41
N LEU A 516 22.44 0.26 3.81
CA LEU A 516 22.73 1.63 3.42
C LEU A 516 23.01 2.51 4.64
N CYS A 517 22.21 2.36 5.71
CA CYS A 517 22.46 3.00 7.00
C CYS A 517 23.83 2.58 7.56
N ALA A 518 24.24 1.32 7.45
CA ALA A 518 25.54 0.84 7.95
C ALA A 518 26.73 1.59 7.32
N THR A 519 26.62 1.99 6.05
CA THR A 519 27.68 2.68 5.32
C THR A 519 27.71 4.20 5.48
N SER A 520 26.65 4.82 6.02
CA SER A 520 26.47 6.28 6.05
C SER A 520 26.05 6.78 7.45
N PRO A 521 26.96 7.40 8.22
CA PRO A 521 26.64 7.99 9.52
C PRO A 521 25.50 9.02 9.44
N LYS A 522 25.50 9.90 8.42
CA LYS A 522 24.44 10.89 8.19
C LYS A 522 23.07 10.23 7.99
N THR A 523 23.02 9.11 7.28
CA THR A 523 21.77 8.36 7.08
C THR A 523 21.31 7.72 8.40
N ARG A 524 22.22 7.24 9.26
CA ARG A 524 21.86 6.77 10.61
C ARG A 524 21.34 7.88 11.52
N GLU A 525 21.92 9.08 11.45
CA GLU A 525 21.42 10.24 12.21
C GLU A 525 19.98 10.57 11.80
N ALA A 526 19.67 10.52 10.50
CA ALA A 526 18.32 10.74 9.98
C ALA A 526 17.36 9.59 10.33
N ILE A 527 17.83 8.35 10.25
CA ILE A 527 17.10 7.13 10.57
C ILE A 527 17.44 6.72 12.01
N ARG A 528 16.87 7.43 12.98
CA ARG A 528 17.19 7.36 14.42
C ARG A 528 17.30 5.94 15.01
N PHE A 529 16.58 4.97 14.46
CA PHE A 529 16.55 3.60 14.92
C PHE A 529 16.80 2.61 13.79
N PRO A 530 17.44 1.47 14.05
CA PRO A 530 17.54 0.38 13.09
C PRO A 530 16.15 -0.26 12.87
N VAL A 531 16.04 -1.16 11.89
CA VAL A 531 14.76 -1.86 11.59
C VAL A 531 14.18 -2.49 12.87
N PRO A 532 12.88 -2.36 13.17
CA PRO A 532 12.29 -3.02 14.32
C PRO A 532 12.53 -4.54 14.31
N THR A 533 12.52 -5.18 15.48
CA THR A 533 12.57 -6.65 15.52
C THR A 533 11.24 -7.19 15.04
N LEU A 534 11.26 -7.87 13.89
CA LEU A 534 10.07 -8.41 13.24
C LEU A 534 9.63 -9.71 13.91
N SER A 535 8.34 -10.02 13.91
CA SER A 535 7.83 -11.28 14.43
C SER A 535 8.20 -12.48 13.55
N SER A 536 8.03 -13.70 14.08
CA SER A 536 8.20 -14.95 13.32
C SER A 536 7.19 -15.09 12.18
N GLU A 537 6.09 -14.33 12.18
CA GLU A 537 5.12 -14.33 11.08
C GLU A 537 5.73 -13.86 9.77
N TRP A 538 6.64 -12.88 9.80
CA TRP A 538 7.37 -12.46 8.60
C TRP A 538 8.13 -13.62 7.95
N VAL A 539 8.71 -14.50 8.77
CA VAL A 539 9.45 -15.68 8.29
C VAL A 539 8.50 -16.70 7.68
N SER A 540 7.45 -17.08 8.42
CA SER A 540 6.50 -18.10 7.97
C SER A 540 5.71 -17.69 6.72
N ARG A 541 5.41 -16.39 6.57
CA ARG A 541 4.73 -15.85 5.38
C ARG A 541 5.67 -15.63 4.19
N ALA A 542 6.99 -15.55 4.42
CA ALA A 542 7.99 -15.39 3.37
C ALA A 542 8.55 -16.72 2.85
N ASP A 543 8.47 -17.80 3.63
CA ASP A 543 9.06 -19.09 3.26
C ASP A 543 8.42 -19.69 2.00
N ASP A 544 9.15 -19.71 0.89
CA ASP A 544 8.75 -20.30 -0.39
C ASP A 544 9.32 -21.71 -0.60
N ALA A 545 9.90 -22.31 0.44
CA ALA A 545 10.58 -23.60 0.40
C ALA A 545 11.73 -23.67 -0.64
N SER A 546 12.30 -22.53 -1.03
CA SER A 546 13.49 -22.50 -1.88
C SER A 546 14.77 -22.81 -1.08
N PRO A 547 15.79 -23.42 -1.72
CA PRO A 547 17.11 -23.57 -1.10
C PRO A 547 17.71 -22.23 -0.67
N GLU A 548 17.54 -21.17 -1.46
CA GLU A 548 18.05 -19.84 -1.12
C GLU A 548 17.44 -19.30 0.17
N PHE A 549 16.12 -19.47 0.35
CA PHE A 549 15.44 -19.03 1.56
C PHE A 549 15.91 -19.83 2.79
N ARG A 550 15.99 -21.17 2.68
CA ARG A 550 16.46 -22.02 3.78
C ARG A 550 17.91 -21.72 4.18
N ILE A 551 18.80 -21.50 3.22
CA ILE A 551 20.19 -21.12 3.48
C ILE A 551 20.26 -19.75 4.17
N ALA A 552 19.53 -18.76 3.66
CA ALA A 552 19.47 -17.43 4.26
C ALA A 552 18.93 -17.48 5.70
N LEU A 553 17.87 -18.26 5.94
CA LEU A 553 17.28 -18.46 7.26
C LEU A 553 18.24 -19.17 8.23
N ALA A 554 18.97 -20.18 7.76
CA ALA A 554 19.97 -20.90 8.56
C ALA A 554 21.11 -19.96 9.01
N LEU A 555 21.60 -19.11 8.09
CA LEU A 555 22.61 -18.09 8.38
C LEU A 555 22.09 -17.00 9.32
N ALA A 556 20.84 -16.56 9.15
CA ALA A 556 20.21 -15.57 10.04
C ALA A 556 20.07 -16.12 11.48
N GLY A 557 19.90 -17.45 11.62
CA GLY A 557 19.77 -18.16 12.89
C GLY A 557 21.05 -18.27 13.72
N LEU A 558 22.22 -17.91 13.17
CA LEU A 558 23.50 -17.94 13.88
C LEU A 558 23.43 -17.13 15.17
N SER A 559 23.89 -17.73 16.27
CA SER A 559 23.81 -17.17 17.61
C SER A 559 24.99 -17.61 18.46
N LEU A 560 25.71 -16.65 19.04
CA LEU A 560 26.81 -16.92 19.98
C LEU A 560 26.39 -16.42 21.37
N PRO A 561 26.45 -17.24 22.44
CA PRO A 561 26.08 -16.78 23.78
C PRO A 561 27.02 -15.68 24.28
N VAL A 562 26.46 -14.63 24.87
CA VAL A 562 27.18 -13.48 25.43
C VAL A 562 26.65 -13.20 26.84
N LYS A 563 27.53 -12.93 27.80
CA LYS A 563 27.15 -12.34 29.09
C LYS A 563 27.41 -10.84 29.04
N GLU A 564 26.37 -10.03 29.09
CA GLU A 564 26.45 -8.56 29.06
C GLU A 564 25.67 -8.00 30.25
N ASN A 565 26.33 -7.22 31.11
CA ASN A 565 25.73 -6.63 32.32
C ASN A 565 24.99 -7.67 33.21
N GLY A 566 25.57 -8.87 33.35
CA GLY A 566 24.98 -9.97 34.12
C GLY A 566 23.79 -10.68 33.46
N LYS A 567 23.33 -10.21 32.28
CA LYS A 567 22.23 -10.81 31.51
C LYS A 567 22.79 -11.70 30.39
N SER A 568 22.19 -12.87 30.23
CA SER A 568 22.49 -13.75 29.10
C SER A 568 21.82 -13.23 27.83
N ARG A 569 22.63 -12.87 26.84
CA ARG A 569 22.23 -12.40 25.51
C ARG A 569 22.87 -13.27 24.44
N TYR A 570 22.55 -12.99 23.17
CA TYR A 570 23.12 -13.71 22.03
C TYR A 570 23.62 -12.72 20.98
N LEU A 571 24.87 -12.89 20.53
CA LEU A 571 25.40 -12.24 19.33
C LEU A 571 24.85 -12.98 18.10
N ARG A 572 23.79 -12.40 17.53
CA ARG A 572 23.11 -12.88 16.32
C ARG A 572 23.85 -12.48 15.05
N MET A 573 23.29 -12.81 13.88
CA MET A 573 23.85 -12.41 12.59
C MET A 573 23.79 -10.90 12.33
N ARG A 574 22.72 -10.23 12.78
CA ARG A 574 22.43 -8.82 12.46
C ARG A 574 23.57 -7.82 12.79
N PRO A 575 24.24 -7.86 13.96
CA PRO A 575 25.37 -6.98 14.25
C PRO A 575 26.60 -7.17 13.34
N HIS A 576 26.68 -8.29 12.59
CA HIS A 576 27.72 -8.49 11.58
C HIS A 576 27.38 -7.84 10.25
N LEU A 577 26.08 -7.57 10.00
CA LEU A 577 25.58 -6.93 8.79
C LEU A 577 25.59 -5.40 8.90
N ALA A 578 25.27 -4.88 10.09
CA ALA A 578 25.15 -3.45 10.35
C ALA A 578 25.58 -3.11 11.79
N PRO A 579 26.02 -1.85 12.06
CA PRO A 579 26.47 -1.41 13.38
C PRO A 579 25.27 -1.22 14.32
N VAL A 580 24.71 -2.33 14.78
CA VAL A 580 23.49 -2.38 15.60
C VAL A 580 23.81 -3.00 16.95
N ALA A 581 23.24 -2.43 18.01
CA ALA A 581 23.38 -2.96 19.37
C ALA A 581 22.86 -4.42 19.47
N LEU A 582 23.35 -5.20 20.43
CA LEU A 582 22.98 -6.62 20.57
C LEU A 582 21.49 -6.86 20.83
N ASP A 583 20.79 -5.90 21.42
CA ASP A 583 19.34 -5.94 21.62
C ASP A 583 18.53 -5.30 20.48
N ALA A 584 19.19 -4.93 19.38
CA ALA A 584 18.61 -4.31 18.21
C ALA A 584 17.84 -3.01 18.47
N SER A 585 18.05 -2.37 19.61
CA SER A 585 17.28 -1.19 20.02
C SER A 585 17.84 0.13 19.48
N SER A 586 19.12 0.17 19.09
CA SER A 586 19.81 1.36 18.60
C SER A 586 20.95 1.01 17.65
N TRP A 587 21.45 2.03 16.95
CA TRP A 587 22.77 1.96 16.32
C TRP A 587 23.88 1.91 17.38
N ASP A 588 25.00 1.28 17.02
CA ASP A 588 26.23 1.23 17.79
C ASP A 588 27.39 1.65 16.88
N ASP A 589 27.65 2.96 16.80
CA ASP A 589 28.68 3.53 15.93
C ASP A 589 30.10 3.11 16.29
N ASN A 590 30.32 2.58 17.49
CA ASN A 590 31.60 2.06 17.94
C ASN A 590 31.75 0.54 17.65
N SER A 591 30.70 -0.09 17.10
CA SER A 591 30.70 -1.51 16.83
C SER A 591 31.73 -1.87 15.77
N ARG A 592 32.68 -2.73 16.16
CA ARG A 592 33.58 -3.39 15.22
C ARG A 592 33.00 -4.68 14.64
N LEU A 593 31.76 -5.04 14.98
CA LEU A 593 31.15 -6.32 14.56
C LEU A 593 30.72 -6.32 13.11
N ALA A 594 30.29 -5.15 12.60
CA ALA A 594 29.83 -4.97 11.24
C ALA A 594 30.98 -5.16 10.26
N CYS A 595 30.95 -6.28 9.52
CA CYS A 595 32.01 -6.68 8.58
C CYS A 595 31.45 -7.08 7.21
N TRP A 596 30.13 -7.10 7.05
CA TRP A 596 29.48 -7.33 5.78
C TRP A 596 29.68 -6.15 4.84
N GLY A 597 30.21 -6.41 3.64
CA GLY A 597 30.53 -5.36 2.67
C GLY A 597 29.99 -5.64 1.27
N ILE A 598 30.38 -4.78 0.34
CA ILE A 598 30.10 -4.97 -1.09
C ILE A 598 30.99 -6.12 -1.60
N GLY A 599 30.40 -7.13 -2.22
CA GLY A 599 31.14 -8.25 -2.80
C GLY A 599 30.35 -9.55 -2.85
N PRO A 600 30.99 -10.65 -3.28
CA PRO A 600 30.37 -11.96 -3.35
C PRO A 600 30.04 -12.50 -1.95
N LEU A 601 29.00 -13.33 -1.88
CA LEU A 601 28.51 -13.94 -0.65
C LEU A 601 29.62 -14.72 0.08
N THR A 602 30.47 -15.44 -0.66
CA THR A 602 31.58 -16.23 -0.12
C THR A 602 32.57 -15.39 0.69
N ARG A 603 32.95 -14.21 0.18
CA ARG A 603 33.85 -13.28 0.87
C ARG A 603 33.21 -12.73 2.15
N ASN A 604 31.94 -12.36 2.08
CA ASN A 604 31.23 -11.82 3.24
C ASN A 604 31.07 -12.87 4.35
N LEU A 605 30.74 -14.12 4.01
CA LEU A 605 30.66 -15.21 4.98
C LEU A 605 32.02 -15.54 5.61
N ALA A 606 33.11 -15.48 4.84
CA ALA A 606 34.46 -15.63 5.39
C ALA A 606 34.82 -14.50 6.38
N ALA A 607 34.46 -13.25 6.07
CA ALA A 607 34.66 -12.10 6.96
C ALA A 607 33.85 -12.24 8.25
N VAL A 608 32.58 -12.67 8.15
CA VAL A 608 31.72 -12.93 9.31
C VAL A 608 32.30 -14.05 10.18
N LEU A 609 32.72 -15.17 9.58
CA LEU A 609 33.34 -16.27 10.31
C LEU A 609 34.59 -15.80 11.06
N HIS A 610 35.48 -15.06 10.39
CA HIS A 610 36.67 -14.51 11.01
C HIS A 610 36.33 -13.62 12.20
N ARG A 611 35.40 -12.68 12.03
CA ARG A 611 34.98 -11.76 13.09
C ARG A 611 34.31 -12.49 14.25
N ARG A 612 33.44 -13.46 13.96
CA ARG A 612 32.78 -14.30 14.98
C ARG A 612 33.76 -15.13 15.78
N ARG A 613 34.82 -15.63 15.14
CA ARG A 613 35.86 -16.41 15.83
C ARG A 613 36.63 -15.57 16.83
N LEU A 614 36.99 -14.33 16.46
CA LEU A 614 37.61 -13.39 17.40
C LEU A 614 36.71 -13.12 18.62
N GLU A 615 35.41 -12.94 18.40
CA GLU A 615 34.46 -12.75 19.50
C GLU A 615 34.26 -14.02 20.35
N ALA A 616 34.23 -15.19 19.73
CA ALA A 616 34.10 -16.46 20.44
C ALA A 616 35.31 -16.72 21.36
N VAL A 617 36.53 -16.38 20.92
CA VAL A 617 37.73 -16.43 21.77
C VAL A 617 37.61 -15.43 22.92
N ARG A 618 37.24 -14.17 22.64
CA ARG A 618 37.05 -13.12 23.66
C ARG A 618 36.02 -13.51 24.73
N LEU A 619 34.98 -14.23 24.33
CA LEU A 619 33.88 -14.65 25.19
C LEU A 619 34.07 -16.03 25.81
N ASN A 620 35.18 -16.72 25.52
CA ASN A 620 35.42 -18.11 25.91
C ASN A 620 34.27 -19.06 25.49
N ALA A 621 33.78 -18.88 24.26
CA ALA A 621 32.65 -19.59 23.68
C ALA A 621 33.01 -20.20 22.30
N GLU A 622 34.29 -20.57 22.10
CA GLU A 622 34.80 -21.13 20.85
C GLU A 622 34.03 -22.36 20.35
N GLY A 623 33.60 -23.24 21.26
CA GLY A 623 32.79 -24.42 20.94
C GLY A 623 31.36 -24.10 20.44
N GLU A 624 30.90 -22.85 20.55
CA GLU A 624 29.57 -22.41 20.13
C GLU A 624 29.60 -21.46 18.93
N LEU A 625 30.73 -21.38 18.23
CA LEU A 625 31.02 -20.39 17.17
C LEU A 625 29.88 -20.22 16.14
N LEU A 626 29.38 -21.35 15.63
CA LEU A 626 28.33 -21.44 14.60
C LEU A 626 27.05 -22.09 15.12
N ARG A 627 26.81 -22.02 16.45
CA ARG A 627 25.51 -22.43 17.01
C ARG A 627 24.39 -21.66 16.30
N SER A 628 23.31 -22.36 15.94
CA SER A 628 22.17 -21.75 15.26
C SER A 628 20.85 -22.25 15.83
N ARG A 629 19.80 -21.45 15.67
CA ARG A 629 18.41 -21.83 15.97
C ARG A 629 17.73 -22.56 14.80
N THR A 630 18.19 -22.30 13.58
CA THR A 630 17.65 -22.82 12.32
C THR A 630 18.77 -23.51 11.55
N GLY A 631 18.42 -24.40 10.62
CA GLY A 631 19.39 -25.10 9.79
C GLY A 631 18.88 -25.34 8.37
N ALA A 632 19.81 -25.48 7.44
CA ALA A 632 19.55 -25.93 6.07
C ALA A 632 19.69 -27.45 5.96
N THR A 633 19.23 -28.02 4.84
CA THR A 633 19.42 -29.44 4.54
C THR A 633 20.73 -29.71 3.80
N LEU A 634 21.22 -30.95 3.80
CA LEU A 634 22.39 -31.32 2.99
C LEU A 634 22.13 -31.10 1.49
N ALA A 635 20.89 -31.30 1.02
CA ALA A 635 20.50 -31.02 -0.36
C ALA A 635 20.64 -29.53 -0.70
N ASP A 636 20.21 -28.62 0.19
CA ASP A 636 20.37 -27.17 -0.01
C ASP A 636 21.85 -26.79 -0.11
N VAL A 637 22.67 -27.30 0.80
CA VAL A 637 24.11 -27.04 0.81
C VAL A 637 24.78 -27.63 -0.44
N ARG A 638 24.30 -28.77 -0.93
CA ARG A 638 24.79 -29.35 -2.18
C ARG A 638 24.52 -28.45 -3.38
N LEU A 639 23.28 -27.96 -3.51
CA LEU A 639 22.92 -27.00 -4.56
C LEU A 639 23.76 -25.72 -4.48
N PHE A 640 24.02 -25.24 -3.26
CA PHE A 640 24.92 -24.10 -3.05
C PHE A 640 26.34 -24.41 -3.52
N LEU A 641 26.93 -25.55 -3.13
CA LEU A 641 28.28 -25.94 -3.54
C LEU A 641 28.40 -26.10 -5.06
N ASP A 642 27.37 -26.62 -5.72
CA ASP A 642 27.34 -26.84 -7.17
C ASP A 642 27.05 -25.55 -7.97
N GLY A 643 26.87 -24.40 -7.28
CA GLY A 643 26.60 -23.10 -7.92
C GLY A 643 25.20 -22.98 -8.52
N GLN A 644 24.25 -23.80 -8.07
CA GLN A 644 22.87 -23.85 -8.57
C GLN A 644 21.90 -22.94 -7.79
N THR A 645 22.41 -22.16 -6.83
CA THR A 645 21.64 -21.19 -6.03
C THR A 645 21.99 -19.76 -6.40
N ASP A 646 21.04 -18.83 -6.24
CA ASP A 646 21.31 -17.40 -6.36
C ASP A 646 21.92 -16.80 -5.07
N ASP A 647 23.25 -16.61 -5.08
CA ASP A 647 24.01 -15.98 -3.98
C ASP A 647 23.50 -14.59 -3.59
N ARG A 648 23.08 -13.80 -4.57
CA ARG A 648 22.59 -12.45 -4.32
C ARG A 648 21.26 -12.53 -3.59
N ARG A 649 20.38 -13.44 -4.01
CA ARG A 649 19.11 -13.68 -3.33
C ARG A 649 19.32 -14.15 -1.90
N ILE A 650 20.25 -15.07 -1.65
CA ILE A 650 20.61 -15.51 -0.29
C ILE A 650 21.07 -14.32 0.57
N ALA A 651 21.97 -13.49 0.07
CA ALA A 651 22.49 -12.33 0.79
C ALA A 651 21.41 -11.29 1.12
N GLU A 652 20.52 -10.99 0.17
CA GLU A 652 19.44 -10.01 0.35
C GLU A 652 18.36 -10.54 1.32
N LEU A 653 18.01 -11.83 1.24
CA LEU A 653 17.08 -12.47 2.18
C LEU A 653 17.68 -12.54 3.59
N LEU A 654 18.94 -12.91 3.71
CA LEU A 654 19.66 -12.99 4.99
C LEU A 654 19.60 -11.66 5.74
N ALA A 655 19.81 -10.55 5.04
CA ALA A 655 19.75 -9.22 5.64
C ALA A 655 18.37 -8.89 6.23
N GLY A 656 17.29 -9.22 5.53
CA GLY A 656 15.93 -9.05 6.04
C GLY A 656 15.58 -10.02 7.18
N LEU A 657 15.90 -11.30 7.01
CA LEU A 657 15.61 -12.36 8.00
C LEU A 657 16.38 -12.15 9.31
N ALA A 658 17.57 -11.54 9.27
CA ALA A 658 18.32 -11.17 10.47
C ALA A 658 17.58 -10.15 11.36
N CYS A 659 16.60 -9.42 10.81
CA CYS A 659 15.74 -8.51 11.57
C CYS A 659 14.58 -9.23 12.29
N ALA A 660 14.28 -10.48 11.95
CA ALA A 660 13.14 -11.21 12.49
C ALA A 660 13.49 -12.03 13.75
N ASP A 661 12.48 -12.29 14.58
CA ASP A 661 12.58 -13.25 15.66
C ASP A 661 12.42 -14.67 15.13
N LEU A 662 13.46 -15.47 15.34
CA LEU A 662 13.57 -16.83 14.86
C LEU A 662 13.24 -17.86 15.95
N GLY A 663 12.61 -17.44 17.05
CA GLY A 663 12.32 -18.30 18.21
C GLY A 663 11.29 -19.41 17.96
N GLN A 664 10.34 -19.21 17.04
CA GLN A 664 9.22 -20.13 16.76
C GLN A 664 9.19 -20.61 15.31
N VAL A 665 10.34 -20.66 14.65
CA VAL A 665 10.41 -21.04 13.23
C VAL A 665 10.52 -22.56 13.10
N ALA A 666 9.68 -23.14 12.23
CA ALA A 666 9.72 -24.56 11.92
C ALA A 666 11.05 -24.94 11.24
N GLN A 667 11.58 -26.10 11.58
CA GLN A 667 12.74 -26.66 10.85
C GLN A 667 12.26 -27.20 9.50
N PRO A 668 13.08 -27.12 8.45
CA PRO A 668 12.71 -27.70 7.17
C PRO A 668 12.56 -29.21 7.30
N GLU A 669 11.61 -29.77 6.55
CA GLU A 669 11.43 -31.21 6.46
C GLU A 669 12.68 -31.89 5.90
N VAL A 670 12.84 -33.15 6.29
CA VAL A 670 14.00 -33.95 5.97
C VAL A 670 14.03 -34.22 4.46
N SER A 671 15.13 -33.84 3.79
CA SER A 671 15.31 -34.04 2.35
C SER A 671 15.68 -35.48 2.02
N GLU A 672 15.58 -35.83 0.73
CA GLU A 672 16.10 -37.07 0.15
C GLU A 672 17.56 -37.30 0.57
N VAL A 673 17.96 -38.57 0.65
CA VAL A 673 19.31 -38.95 1.09
C VAL A 673 20.32 -38.57 0.00
N VAL A 674 20.89 -37.36 0.11
CA VAL A 674 21.98 -36.91 -0.75
C VAL A 674 23.32 -37.26 -0.08
N PRO A 675 24.20 -38.04 -0.73
CA PRO A 675 25.53 -38.29 -0.18
C PRO A 675 26.33 -36.97 -0.11
N PRO A 676 26.89 -36.64 1.06
CA PRO A 676 27.61 -35.38 1.23
C PRO A 676 28.92 -35.40 0.41
N LEU A 677 29.35 -34.23 -0.07
CA LEU A 677 30.67 -34.10 -0.67
C LEU A 677 31.74 -34.48 0.37
N PRO A 678 32.66 -35.42 0.09
CA PRO A 678 33.61 -35.92 1.10
C PRO A 678 34.45 -34.82 1.77
N ALA A 679 34.88 -33.81 1.01
CA ALA A 679 35.60 -32.65 1.53
C ALA A 679 34.74 -31.83 2.53
N TYR A 680 33.47 -31.60 2.19
CA TYR A 680 32.52 -30.92 3.07
C TYR A 680 32.27 -31.72 4.34
N ALA A 681 32.01 -33.02 4.21
CA ALA A 681 31.74 -33.91 5.33
C ALA A 681 32.92 -33.91 6.32
N LEU A 682 34.16 -34.08 5.85
CA LEU A 682 35.33 -34.11 6.72
C LEU A 682 35.52 -32.80 7.50
N LEU A 683 35.19 -31.66 6.89
CA LEU A 683 35.41 -30.33 7.48
C LEU A 683 34.25 -29.88 8.38
N LYS A 684 33.01 -30.27 8.09
CA LYS A 684 31.81 -29.75 8.76
C LYS A 684 31.78 -29.92 10.29
N PRO A 685 32.33 -30.99 10.91
CA PRO A 685 32.39 -31.10 12.37
C PRO A 685 33.03 -29.87 13.04
N PHE A 686 34.11 -29.32 12.48
CA PHE A 686 34.79 -28.13 13.02
C PHE A 686 33.98 -26.83 12.91
N PHE A 687 32.91 -26.84 12.12
CA PHE A 687 32.00 -25.73 11.86
C PHE A 687 30.59 -26.00 12.42
N THR A 688 30.51 -26.89 13.42
CA THR A 688 29.29 -27.29 14.11
C THR A 688 29.51 -27.06 15.60
N SER A 689 28.49 -26.60 16.34
CA SER A 689 28.68 -26.35 17.77
C SER A 689 28.91 -27.65 18.55
N GLU A 690 29.79 -27.61 19.55
CA GLU A 690 30.06 -28.75 20.42
C GLU A 690 28.80 -29.21 21.15
N SER A 691 27.93 -28.28 21.56
CA SER A 691 26.62 -28.61 22.15
C SER A 691 25.77 -29.49 21.23
N LEU A 692 25.77 -29.22 19.92
CA LEU A 692 25.04 -30.01 18.94
C LEU A 692 25.73 -31.35 18.70
N LEU A 693 27.05 -31.37 18.57
CA LEU A 693 27.82 -32.60 18.38
C LEU A 693 27.71 -33.57 19.58
N ARG A 694 27.66 -33.04 20.81
CA ARG A 694 27.42 -33.83 22.04
C ARG A 694 25.99 -34.38 22.09
N ALA A 695 25.01 -33.62 21.58
CA ALA A 695 23.62 -34.07 21.53
C ALA A 695 23.36 -35.15 20.46
N ILE A 696 24.23 -35.26 19.45
CA ILE A 696 24.12 -36.28 18.40
C ILE A 696 24.66 -37.62 18.93
N LYS A 697 23.86 -38.67 18.75
CA LYS A 697 24.25 -40.04 19.06
C LYS A 697 24.43 -40.86 17.78
N VAL A 698 25.55 -41.57 17.71
CA VAL A 698 25.85 -42.57 16.68
C VAL A 698 26.03 -43.91 17.41
N ASP A 699 25.23 -44.91 17.04
CA ASP A 699 25.19 -46.24 17.66
C ASP A 699 25.10 -46.22 19.19
N GLY A 700 24.23 -45.34 19.70
CA GLY A 700 23.95 -45.20 21.14
C GLY A 700 25.00 -44.41 21.93
N ARG A 701 26.11 -43.97 21.31
CA ARG A 701 27.17 -43.18 21.94
C ARG A 701 27.13 -41.73 21.47
N GLU A 702 27.48 -40.79 22.34
CA GLU A 702 27.65 -39.38 21.96
C GLU A 702 28.80 -39.25 20.96
N TRP A 703 28.57 -38.54 19.85
CA TRP A 703 29.58 -38.43 18.79
C TRP A 703 30.81 -37.63 19.25
N LEU A 704 30.59 -36.54 19.99
CA LEU A 704 31.65 -35.82 20.70
C LEU A 704 31.55 -36.12 22.20
N PRO A 705 32.52 -36.83 22.80
CA PRO A 705 32.53 -37.08 24.24
C PRO A 705 32.58 -35.78 25.08
N PRO A 706 32.02 -35.77 26.31
CA PRO A 706 31.93 -34.57 27.15
C PRO A 706 33.28 -34.08 27.67
N ASP A 707 34.26 -34.98 27.77
CA ASP A 707 35.65 -34.71 28.15
C ASP A 707 36.52 -34.22 26.98
N ARG A 708 35.98 -34.21 25.76
CA ARG A 708 36.68 -33.78 24.54
C ARG A 708 36.10 -32.49 23.97
N SER A 709 36.94 -31.78 23.22
CA SER A 709 36.62 -30.52 22.54
C SER A 709 37.11 -30.60 21.11
N LEU A 710 36.31 -30.05 20.19
CA LEU A 710 36.62 -29.98 18.76
C LEU A 710 36.64 -28.52 18.33
N ARG A 711 37.75 -27.84 18.66
CA ARG A 711 37.95 -26.44 18.28
C ARG A 711 38.33 -26.33 16.81
N LEU A 712 37.86 -25.28 16.15
CA LEU A 712 38.22 -24.93 14.77
C LEU A 712 39.68 -24.43 14.71
N PRO A 713 40.63 -25.17 14.08
CA PRO A 713 42.00 -24.70 13.86
C PRO A 713 42.02 -23.44 12.99
N ALA A 714 42.96 -22.52 13.25
CA ALA A 714 43.02 -21.24 12.56
C ALA A 714 43.34 -21.36 11.07
N GLU A 715 44.12 -22.39 10.77
CA GLU A 715 44.71 -22.69 9.49
C GLU A 715 43.63 -23.15 8.51
N ILE A 716 42.62 -23.89 8.97
CA ILE A 716 41.57 -24.45 8.10
C ILE A 716 40.83 -23.33 7.35
N PRO A 717 40.22 -22.31 8.00
CA PRO A 717 39.59 -21.21 7.27
C PRO A 717 40.54 -20.42 6.38
N ALA A 718 41.79 -20.18 6.82
CA ALA A 718 42.77 -19.41 6.05
C ALA A 718 43.17 -20.13 4.75
N ARG A 719 43.41 -21.44 4.82
CA ARG A 719 43.75 -22.30 3.67
C ARG A 719 42.59 -22.42 2.69
N LEU A 720 41.36 -22.59 3.20
CA LEU A 720 40.17 -22.62 2.35
C LEU A 720 39.94 -21.27 1.65
N ALA A 721 40.15 -20.14 2.35
CA ALA A 721 40.03 -18.81 1.74
C ALA A 721 41.07 -18.56 0.62
N SER A 722 42.24 -19.21 0.68
CA SER A 722 43.26 -19.17 -0.37
C SER A 722 43.16 -20.32 -1.39
N SER A 723 42.04 -21.05 -1.43
CA SER A 723 41.82 -22.24 -2.28
C SER A 723 42.81 -23.40 -2.09
N ASP A 724 43.52 -23.45 -0.96
CA ASP A 724 44.38 -24.57 -0.57
C ASP A 724 43.57 -25.65 0.18
N VAL A 725 42.62 -26.26 -0.52
CA VAL A 725 41.66 -27.22 0.05
C VAL A 725 42.36 -28.48 0.56
N SER A 726 43.39 -28.95 -0.13
CA SER A 726 44.11 -30.17 0.24
C SER A 726 44.78 -30.05 1.60
N ALA A 727 45.45 -28.92 1.88
CA ALA A 727 46.07 -28.69 3.19
C ALA A 727 45.03 -28.59 4.32
N ALA A 728 43.87 -27.96 4.06
CA ALA A 728 42.79 -27.90 5.03
C ALA A 728 42.24 -29.30 5.37
N LEU A 729 42.12 -30.19 4.38
CA LEU A 729 41.66 -31.57 4.58
C LEU A 729 42.67 -32.43 5.35
N GLU A 730 43.97 -32.25 5.11
CA GLU A 730 45.02 -32.95 5.88
C GLU A 730 44.96 -32.59 7.37
N ILE A 731 44.81 -31.29 7.69
CA ILE A 731 44.68 -30.83 9.09
C ILE A 731 43.42 -31.43 9.73
N ALA A 732 42.28 -31.34 9.04
CA ALA A 732 41.01 -31.88 9.53
C ALA A 732 41.09 -33.39 9.78
N TRP A 733 41.71 -34.13 8.85
CA TRP A 733 41.91 -35.57 8.93
C TRP A 733 42.74 -35.98 10.14
N GLN A 734 43.87 -35.30 10.37
CA GLN A 734 44.75 -35.57 11.51
C GLN A 734 44.03 -35.27 12.85
N CYS A 735 43.32 -34.14 12.93
CA CYS A 735 42.57 -33.76 14.11
C CYS A 735 41.45 -34.76 14.45
N LEU A 736 40.67 -35.20 13.47
CA LEU A 736 39.58 -36.16 13.70
C LEU A 736 40.10 -37.56 14.09
N ARG A 737 41.24 -37.99 13.53
CA ARG A 737 41.91 -39.23 13.96
C ARG A 737 42.44 -39.13 15.39
N ALA A 738 43.02 -37.99 15.76
CA ALA A 738 43.44 -37.75 17.15
C ALA A 738 42.25 -37.75 18.12
N LEU A 739 41.06 -37.33 17.65
CA LEU A 739 39.80 -37.44 18.37
C LEU A 739 39.24 -38.87 18.42
N GLY A 740 39.82 -39.83 17.69
CA GLY A 740 39.41 -41.24 17.67
C GLY A 740 38.26 -41.57 16.71
N VAL A 741 37.90 -40.66 15.79
CA VAL A 741 36.86 -40.90 14.78
C VAL A 741 37.39 -41.88 13.72
N LYS A 742 36.60 -42.93 13.40
CA LYS A 742 36.99 -43.94 12.41
C LYS A 742 36.66 -43.46 11.00
N LEU A 743 37.59 -42.72 10.41
CA LEU A 743 37.42 -42.13 9.07
C LEU A 743 37.56 -43.16 7.93
N PRO A 744 36.84 -42.99 6.82
CA PRO A 744 36.94 -43.86 5.65
C PRO A 744 38.27 -43.73 4.92
N GLY A 745 39.08 -44.79 4.94
CA GLY A 745 40.33 -44.90 4.16
C GLY A 745 41.62 -44.54 4.91
N ARG A 746 42.76 -44.58 4.21
CA ARG A 746 44.11 -44.35 4.77
C ARG A 746 44.63 -42.91 4.64
N ARG A 747 44.03 -42.12 3.75
CA ARG A 747 44.42 -40.74 3.41
C ARG A 747 43.16 -39.87 3.28
N PRO A 748 43.25 -38.55 3.45
CA PRO A 748 42.10 -37.66 3.22
C PRO A 748 41.58 -37.75 1.78
N PRO A 749 40.30 -37.39 1.57
CA PRO A 749 39.69 -37.42 0.25
C PRO A 749 40.37 -36.42 -0.70
N ARG A 750 40.43 -36.76 -1.99
CA ARG A 750 40.92 -35.83 -3.02
C ARG A 750 39.87 -34.73 -3.26
N ALA A 751 40.33 -33.48 -3.33
CA ALA A 751 39.49 -32.31 -3.57
C ALA A 751 39.75 -31.63 -4.93
N ALA A 752 39.91 -32.44 -5.99
CA ALA A 752 40.13 -31.90 -7.33
C ALA A 752 38.91 -31.08 -7.79
N GLY A 753 39.14 -29.84 -8.22
CA GLY A 753 38.09 -28.95 -8.73
C GLY A 753 37.16 -28.34 -7.67
N VAL A 754 37.48 -28.45 -6.38
CA VAL A 754 36.66 -27.87 -5.30
C VAL A 754 37.08 -26.42 -5.05
N ASP A 755 36.13 -25.49 -5.21
CA ASP A 755 36.32 -24.07 -4.88
C ASP A 755 36.42 -23.89 -3.35
N GLY A 756 37.61 -23.50 -2.87
CA GLY A 756 37.89 -23.31 -1.44
C GLY A 756 37.03 -22.23 -0.78
N PRO A 757 36.98 -20.99 -1.29
CA PRO A 757 36.07 -19.95 -0.80
C PRO A 757 34.59 -20.37 -0.77
N ARG A 758 34.10 -21.08 -1.80
CA ARG A 758 32.72 -21.61 -1.82
C ARG A 758 32.52 -22.67 -0.74
N LEU A 759 33.48 -23.58 -0.58
CA LEU A 759 33.45 -24.62 0.45
C LEU A 759 33.47 -24.00 1.85
N LEU A 760 34.31 -22.99 2.09
CA LEU A 760 34.35 -22.25 3.35
C LEU A 760 33.00 -21.62 3.67
N ALA A 761 32.39 -20.95 2.68
CA ALA A 761 31.07 -20.36 2.82
C ALA A 761 30.00 -21.42 3.15
N ALA A 762 30.01 -22.56 2.44
CA ALA A 762 29.10 -23.67 2.69
C ALA A 762 29.24 -24.23 4.12
N LEU A 763 30.47 -24.31 4.64
CA LEU A 763 30.73 -24.79 6.00
C LEU A 763 30.14 -23.86 7.06
N THR A 764 30.03 -22.56 6.78
CA THR A 764 29.36 -21.60 7.69
C THR A 764 27.85 -21.77 7.79
N ILE A 765 27.22 -22.42 6.80
CA ILE A 765 25.77 -22.67 6.78
C ILE A 765 25.44 -23.73 7.85
N PRO A 766 24.63 -23.40 8.88
CA PRO A 766 24.21 -24.38 9.87
C PRO A 766 23.31 -25.45 9.25
N LEU A 767 23.46 -26.71 9.69
CA LEU A 767 22.58 -27.81 9.31
C LEU A 767 21.52 -28.03 10.39
N THR A 768 20.39 -28.64 10.03
CA THR A 768 19.42 -29.09 11.03
C THR A 768 20.01 -30.19 11.92
N PHE A 769 19.40 -30.44 13.08
CA PHE A 769 19.83 -31.51 13.99
C PHE A 769 19.89 -32.88 13.26
N THR A 770 18.83 -33.20 12.52
CA THR A 770 18.71 -34.46 11.78
C THR A 770 19.78 -34.62 10.71
N GLU A 771 20.02 -33.56 9.93
CA GLU A 771 20.99 -33.56 8.83
C GLU A 771 22.43 -33.62 9.33
N THR A 772 22.70 -32.95 10.46
CA THR A 772 23.99 -33.08 11.16
C THR A 772 24.20 -34.51 11.64
N GLY A 773 23.18 -35.14 12.24
CA GLY A 773 23.26 -36.54 12.67
C GLY A 773 23.45 -37.54 11.52
N ARG A 774 22.87 -37.28 10.34
CA ARG A 774 23.13 -38.05 9.11
C ARG A 774 24.59 -37.90 8.67
N LEU A 775 25.10 -36.68 8.66
CA LEU A 775 26.48 -36.39 8.27
C LEU A 775 27.50 -37.04 9.21
N MET A 776 27.26 -36.99 10.53
CA MET A 776 28.15 -37.61 11.51
C MET A 776 28.17 -39.14 11.39
N ARG A 777 27.02 -39.78 11.13
CA ARG A 777 26.95 -41.22 10.83
C ARG A 777 27.69 -41.61 9.57
N TRP A 778 27.64 -40.77 8.54
CA TRP A 778 28.39 -41.01 7.30
C TRP A 778 29.91 -40.94 7.52
N LEU A 779 30.38 -40.08 8.44
CA LEU A 779 31.80 -39.91 8.73
C LEU A 779 32.41 -41.00 9.62
N ASP A 780 31.61 -41.58 10.51
CA ASP A 780 32.06 -42.57 11.47
C ASP A 780 31.74 -43.97 10.96
N LEU A 781 32.77 -44.66 10.44
CA LEU A 781 32.65 -46.06 10.07
C LEU A 781 32.63 -46.90 11.34
N THR A 782 31.47 -47.10 11.93
CA THR A 782 31.24 -48.27 12.77
C THR A 782 31.11 -49.49 11.85
N PRO A 783 31.76 -50.62 12.18
CA PRO A 783 31.48 -51.85 11.46
C PRO A 783 29.98 -52.14 11.61
N GLU A 784 29.26 -52.31 10.50
CA GLU A 784 28.02 -53.05 10.53
C GLU A 784 28.28 -54.33 11.32
N SER A 785 27.47 -54.58 12.34
CA SER A 785 27.53 -55.76 13.18
C SER A 785 27.90 -56.98 12.36
N GLU A 786 29.02 -57.63 12.71
CA GLU A 786 29.28 -59.01 12.32
C GLU A 786 28.00 -59.81 12.60
N SER A 787 27.31 -60.22 11.55
CA SER A 787 26.32 -61.27 11.63
C SER A 787 27.03 -62.50 12.19
N PRO A 788 26.54 -63.15 13.26
CA PRO A 788 27.16 -64.36 13.76
C PRO A 788 27.13 -65.43 12.66
N GLU A 789 28.28 -66.06 12.46
CA GLU A 789 28.51 -67.37 11.86
C GLU A 789 27.24 -68.13 11.43
N GLU A 790 27.00 -68.20 10.12
CA GLU A 790 26.24 -69.29 9.52
C GLU A 790 26.97 -69.78 8.26
N PHE A 791 27.18 -71.11 8.22
CA PHE A 791 27.70 -71.95 7.15
C PHE A 791 29.23 -72.15 7.04
N LEU A 792 29.76 -72.87 8.04
CA LEU A 792 30.58 -74.06 7.74
C LEU A 792 29.63 -75.19 7.32
N GLU A 793 29.40 -75.36 6.02
CA GLU A 793 29.13 -76.67 5.43
C GLU A 793 29.32 -76.57 3.91
N HIS A 794 30.37 -77.27 3.45
CA HIS A 794 30.66 -77.77 2.10
C HIS A 794 32.04 -77.39 1.58
N THR A 795 33.02 -78.26 1.81
CA THR A 795 33.77 -78.90 0.72
C THR A 795 34.52 -80.13 1.25
N ALA A 796 34.23 -81.27 0.61
CA ALA A 796 35.02 -82.52 0.52
C ALA A 796 35.54 -83.19 1.81
#